data_AF-A0A432FE22-F1
#
_entry.id   AF-A0A432FE22-F1
#
_cell.length_a   1.000
_cell.length_b   1.000
_cell.length_c   1.000
_cell.angle_alpha   90.00
_cell.angle_beta   90.00
_cell.angle_gamma   90.00
#
_symmetry.space_group_name_H-M   'P 1'
#
loop_
_entity.id
_entity.type
_entity.pdbx_description
1 polymer ?
#
loop_
_entity_poly.entity_id
_entity_poly.type
_entity_poly.pdbx_seq_one_letter_code
_entity_poly.pdbx_strand_id
1 'polypeptide(L)'
;MGEKVKAIFEKACPNCGGAISDYRLKKGLPCSKCLPRIEEEDSYLACLELSATGKLQGDFKEICELSEATKDFSNFFRSIHKSYPWTLQTAWFKRFFLGRSFALLAPTGIGKTTFGLTLSFYLARKKHQKSYLIFPTRLLVEQALNKLRKMGVPEDYLLYFGEKPSLTKKQKEERLKRLRGGDFRILITTSMFLYRNIEEIPKGVFSLIFVDDVDSFLKTAKNIDKVLYLLGFSQEDIDWAFRIIRLRRELSQKPDAKPEDWEKLRKEEEKLKKHAQKVRKGVLIVSSATSNPRSERIKLFRELLGFEVGRPLFYLRNVVDAYEDKFLGDQKAVLDHKPLWDFVYEFVKNHPKGGLIYISQDRGKEEVDRLVEYLNSKGLKVVSYEEMDKHLKEYEEGKVNALVGIASYRNPLARGFDMPHVVRYALFVGVPKLKFTLKVEEHISHILWVLLALRPLIAKDGELKEKYLQKLDRWIERLRKYSYLSEEFIEQNERLKEIIENIRNEVREFIENPQILERIKESEEITLRWDEKEGYTLIVADVTGYLQASGRTSRLYAGGLTRGFSLVLVDDKKAFNNLRKKVKWFSDEIEFTPLGEVELKRLFEEIERDRQNVVKFLKGEIPKGANELIKPVLVVVESPNKARTIANFFGKPLRRRIGDIDVM
;
A
#
# COMPACT_ATOMS: atom_id res chain seq x y z
N MET A 1 4.06 30.72 -41.06
CA MET A 1 5.54 30.72 -40.91
C MET A 1 5.96 29.29 -40.58
N GLY A 2 6.59 28.58 -41.52
CA GLY A 2 6.97 27.18 -41.32
C GLY A 2 8.03 27.06 -40.22
N GLU A 3 7.83 26.15 -39.27
CA GLU A 3 8.85 25.84 -38.26
C GLU A 3 10.14 25.40 -38.96
N LYS A 4 11.22 26.15 -38.73
CA LYS A 4 12.54 25.89 -39.31
C LYS A 4 13.16 24.67 -38.63
N VAL A 5 13.57 23.66 -39.40
CA VAL A 5 14.32 22.49 -38.90
C VAL A 5 15.57 22.98 -38.18
N LYS A 6 15.73 22.61 -36.90
CA LYS A 6 16.86 23.06 -36.06
C LYS A 6 17.97 22.04 -35.97
N ALA A 7 17.64 20.76 -36.08
CA ALA A 7 18.61 19.67 -35.98
C ALA A 7 18.15 18.44 -36.78
N ILE A 8 19.12 17.63 -37.18
CA ILE A 8 18.91 16.28 -37.72
C ILE A 8 19.55 15.30 -36.74
N PHE A 9 18.76 14.35 -36.26
CA PHE A 9 19.21 13.30 -35.37
C PHE A 9 19.52 12.05 -36.19
N GLU A 10 20.78 11.63 -36.16
CA GLU A 10 21.22 10.39 -36.79
C GLU A 10 20.68 9.18 -36.05
N LYS A 11 20.26 8.17 -36.82
CA LYS A 11 19.71 6.90 -36.32
C LYS A 11 18.52 6.99 -35.37
N ALA A 12 17.73 8.06 -35.45
CA ALA A 12 16.64 8.32 -34.51
C ALA A 12 15.23 8.14 -35.10
N CYS A 13 15.09 7.77 -36.39
CA CYS A 13 13.77 7.47 -36.96
C CYS A 13 13.19 6.20 -36.30
N PRO A 14 12.01 6.25 -35.66
CA PRO A 14 11.44 5.09 -34.96
C PRO A 14 11.00 3.96 -35.90
N ASN A 15 10.85 4.23 -37.20
CA ASN A 15 10.48 3.21 -38.19
C ASN A 15 11.72 2.53 -38.77
N CYS A 16 12.60 3.28 -39.46
CA CYS A 16 13.74 2.69 -40.18
C CYS A 16 15.10 2.80 -39.49
N GLY A 17 15.21 3.48 -38.34
CA GLY A 17 16.50 3.74 -37.69
C GLY A 17 17.44 4.64 -38.49
N GLY A 18 16.92 5.44 -39.43
CA GLY A 18 17.67 6.43 -40.22
C GLY A 18 17.65 7.84 -39.61
N ALA A 19 18.27 8.79 -40.32
CA ALA A 19 18.26 10.21 -39.95
C ALA A 19 16.85 10.80 -39.95
N ILE A 20 16.57 11.68 -38.99
CA ILE A 20 15.27 12.35 -38.85
C ILE A 20 15.43 13.78 -38.30
N SER A 21 14.64 14.72 -38.83
CA SER A 21 14.59 16.09 -38.36
C SER A 21 13.94 16.23 -36.98
N ASP A 22 14.37 17.19 -36.18
CA ASP A 22 13.73 17.57 -34.91
C ASP A 22 12.23 17.91 -35.08
N TYR A 23 11.87 18.56 -36.18
CA TYR A 23 10.49 18.90 -36.53
C TYR A 23 9.58 17.66 -36.58
N ARG A 24 9.95 16.64 -37.36
CA ARG A 24 9.16 15.39 -37.47
C ARG A 24 9.13 14.59 -36.18
N LEU A 25 10.21 14.61 -35.40
CA LEU A 25 10.24 13.97 -34.07
C LEU A 25 9.25 14.62 -33.10
N LYS A 26 9.18 15.95 -33.05
CA LYS A 26 8.19 16.67 -32.21
C LYS A 26 6.76 16.30 -32.56
N LYS A 27 6.51 16.12 -33.85
CA LYS A 27 5.21 15.68 -34.38
C LYS A 27 4.90 14.19 -34.18
N GLY A 28 5.83 13.42 -33.62
CA GLY A 28 5.67 11.98 -33.45
C GLY A 28 5.63 11.20 -34.77
N LEU A 29 6.21 11.73 -35.85
CA LEU A 29 6.21 11.13 -37.17
C LEU A 29 7.55 10.44 -37.48
N PRO A 30 7.56 9.35 -38.29
CA PRO A 30 8.77 8.80 -38.89
C PRO A 30 9.41 9.75 -39.89
N CYS A 31 10.65 9.47 -40.32
CA CYS A 31 11.38 10.33 -41.26
C CYS A 31 10.66 10.47 -42.62
N SER A 32 10.98 11.53 -43.36
CA SER A 32 10.38 11.82 -44.67
C SER A 32 10.58 10.71 -45.70
N LYS A 33 11.66 9.92 -45.59
CA LYS A 33 11.87 8.72 -46.44
C LYS A 33 10.85 7.62 -46.17
N CYS A 34 10.45 7.44 -44.90
CA CYS A 34 9.45 6.45 -44.51
C CYS A 34 8.04 6.93 -44.84
N LEU A 35 7.74 8.19 -44.51
CA LEU A 35 6.41 8.78 -44.58
C LEU A 35 6.46 10.13 -45.30
N PRO A 36 6.52 10.14 -46.65
CA PRO A 36 6.72 11.35 -47.43
C PRO A 36 5.46 12.22 -47.57
N ARG A 37 4.26 11.64 -47.41
CA ARG A 37 2.98 12.32 -47.69
C ARG A 37 2.34 12.98 -46.48
N ILE A 38 2.63 12.50 -45.27
CA ILE A 38 2.07 13.04 -44.03
C ILE A 38 3.11 13.96 -43.37
N GLU A 39 2.73 15.21 -43.22
CA GLU A 39 3.47 16.24 -42.49
C GLU A 39 2.70 16.79 -41.26
N GLU A 40 1.45 16.37 -41.08
CA GLU A 40 0.57 16.76 -39.97
C GLU A 40 0.68 15.79 -38.78
N GLU A 41 0.39 16.29 -37.57
CA GLU A 41 0.47 15.52 -36.32
C GLU A 41 -0.67 14.51 -36.19
N ASP A 42 -0.59 13.42 -36.95
CA ASP A 42 -1.51 12.30 -36.82
C ASP A 42 -0.77 10.97 -36.88
N SER A 43 -0.38 10.47 -35.70
CA SER A 43 0.26 9.17 -35.57
C SER A 43 -0.65 8.01 -36.02
N TYR A 44 -1.98 8.17 -35.98
CA TYR A 44 -2.91 7.14 -36.44
C TYR A 44 -2.91 7.04 -37.97
N LEU A 45 -2.99 8.17 -38.67
CA LEU A 45 -2.83 8.20 -40.13
C LEU A 45 -1.45 7.70 -40.56
N ALA A 46 -0.40 8.04 -39.82
CA ALA A 46 0.95 7.51 -40.05
C ALA A 46 0.99 5.98 -39.94
N CYS A 47 0.35 5.40 -38.92
CA CYS A 47 0.25 3.95 -38.77
C CYS A 47 -0.51 3.30 -39.94
N LEU A 48 -1.64 3.89 -40.35
CA LEU A 48 -2.44 3.39 -41.47
C LEU A 48 -1.66 3.42 -42.79
N GLU A 49 -1.01 4.54 -43.12
CA GLU A 49 -0.26 4.68 -44.38
C GLU A 49 0.95 3.72 -44.41
N LEU A 50 1.72 3.63 -43.32
CA LEU A 50 2.87 2.73 -43.27
C LEU A 50 2.45 1.26 -43.34
N SER A 51 1.31 0.92 -42.73
CA SER A 51 0.74 -0.42 -42.83
C SER A 51 0.29 -0.73 -44.26
N ALA A 52 -0.48 0.19 -44.88
CA ALA A 52 -0.98 0.03 -46.25
C ALA A 52 0.14 -0.03 -47.30
N THR A 53 1.24 0.68 -47.07
CA THR A 53 2.40 0.68 -47.98
C THR A 53 3.41 -0.43 -47.69
N GLY A 54 3.17 -1.28 -46.68
CA GLY A 54 4.09 -2.35 -46.28
C GLY A 54 5.43 -1.87 -45.70
N LYS A 55 5.51 -0.59 -45.31
CA LYS A 55 6.73 0.06 -44.79
C LYS A 55 6.78 0.13 -43.27
N LEU A 56 5.76 -0.35 -42.57
CA LEU A 56 5.68 -0.35 -41.11
C LEU A 56 6.65 -1.36 -40.51
N GLN A 57 7.66 -0.87 -39.79
CA GLN A 57 8.72 -1.68 -39.19
C GLN A 57 9.32 -0.99 -37.96
N GLY A 58 10.33 -1.62 -37.36
CA GLY A 58 11.04 -1.09 -36.18
C GLY A 58 10.12 -0.85 -34.98
N ASP A 59 10.53 0.08 -34.12
CA ASP A 59 9.79 0.45 -32.91
C ASP A 59 8.43 1.08 -33.22
N PHE A 60 8.30 1.73 -34.40
CA PHE A 60 7.04 2.35 -34.82
C PHE A 60 5.92 1.32 -35.03
N LYS A 61 6.26 0.10 -35.46
CA LYS A 61 5.29 -1.00 -35.56
C LYS A 61 4.68 -1.33 -34.19
N GLU A 62 5.52 -1.48 -33.17
CA GLU A 62 5.07 -1.78 -31.81
C GLU A 62 4.19 -0.65 -31.23
N ILE A 63 4.54 0.61 -31.53
CA ILE A 63 3.74 1.78 -31.15
C ILE A 63 2.34 1.74 -31.79
N CYS A 64 2.25 1.43 -33.09
CA CYS A 64 0.99 1.32 -33.80
C CYS A 64 0.10 0.20 -33.26
N GLU A 65 0.67 -1.00 -33.09
CA GLU A 65 -0.04 -2.17 -32.55
C GLU A 65 -0.54 -1.91 -31.11
N LEU A 66 0.28 -1.28 -30.27
CA LEU A 66 -0.09 -0.88 -28.92
C LEU A 66 -1.25 0.12 -28.91
N SER A 67 -1.22 1.11 -29.80
CA SER A 67 -2.27 2.14 -29.92
C SER A 67 -3.60 1.51 -30.32
N GLU A 68 -3.59 0.65 -31.34
CA GLU A 68 -4.77 -0.06 -31.82
C GLU A 68 -5.35 -0.98 -30.74
N ALA A 69 -4.51 -1.81 -30.10
CA ALA A 69 -4.94 -2.68 -29.02
C ALA A 69 -5.52 -1.91 -27.83
N THR A 70 -4.95 -0.74 -27.51
CA THR A 70 -5.46 0.12 -26.43
C THR A 70 -6.84 0.66 -26.77
N LYS A 71 -7.08 1.06 -28.03
CA LYS A 71 -8.38 1.53 -28.50
C LYS A 71 -9.42 0.41 -28.50
N ASP A 72 -9.05 -0.79 -28.97
CA ASP A 72 -9.91 -1.98 -28.95
C ASP A 72 -10.30 -2.36 -27.50
N PHE A 73 -9.33 -2.42 -26.58
CA PHE A 73 -9.61 -2.67 -25.17
C PHE A 73 -10.50 -1.59 -24.54
N SER A 74 -10.26 -0.31 -24.86
CA SER A 74 -11.08 0.80 -24.34
C SER A 74 -12.54 0.71 -24.82
N ASN A 75 -12.74 0.34 -26.08
CA ASN A 75 -14.08 0.11 -26.64
C ASN A 75 -14.77 -1.11 -26.01
N PHE A 76 -14.03 -2.19 -25.79
CA PHE A 76 -14.53 -3.37 -25.09
C PHE A 76 -14.90 -3.06 -23.64
N PHE A 77 -14.08 -2.28 -22.94
CA PHE A 77 -14.37 -1.82 -21.58
C PHE A 77 -15.65 -0.96 -21.56
N ARG A 78 -15.79 -0.05 -22.54
CA ARG A 78 -16.98 0.81 -22.68
C ARG A 78 -18.26 0.03 -23.00
N SER A 79 -18.20 -1.03 -23.80
CA SER A 79 -19.38 -1.81 -24.12
C SER A 79 -19.98 -2.50 -22.88
N ILE A 80 -19.11 -2.95 -21.97
CA ILE A 80 -19.46 -3.61 -20.70
C ILE A 80 -19.86 -2.59 -19.62
N HIS A 81 -19.00 -1.61 -19.34
CA HIS A 81 -19.15 -0.72 -18.18
C HIS A 81 -19.87 0.60 -18.49
N LYS A 82 -20.18 0.87 -19.75
CA LYS A 82 -20.73 2.13 -20.26
C LYS A 82 -19.85 3.36 -19.97
N SER A 83 -18.56 3.14 -19.71
CA SER A 83 -17.56 4.19 -19.49
C SER A 83 -16.22 3.81 -20.07
N TYR A 84 -15.33 4.79 -20.25
CA TYR A 84 -13.95 4.51 -20.58
C TYR A 84 -13.16 4.00 -19.36
N PRO A 85 -12.12 3.19 -19.57
CA PRO A 85 -11.17 2.86 -18.52
C PRO A 85 -10.41 4.12 -18.09
N TRP A 86 -10.03 4.20 -16.82
CA TRP A 86 -9.23 5.34 -16.34
C TRP A 86 -7.85 5.35 -16.99
N THR A 87 -7.20 6.51 -17.08
CA THR A 87 -5.83 6.64 -17.61
C THR A 87 -4.86 5.68 -16.93
N LEU A 88 -5.02 5.45 -15.62
CA LEU A 88 -4.20 4.47 -14.91
C LEU A 88 -4.48 3.01 -15.35
N GLN A 89 -5.75 2.65 -15.58
CA GLN A 89 -6.14 1.34 -16.11
C GLN A 89 -5.66 1.15 -17.55
N THR A 90 -5.72 2.21 -18.36
CA THR A 90 -5.14 2.25 -19.71
C THR A 90 -3.63 2.01 -19.67
N ALA A 91 -2.92 2.64 -18.73
CA ALA A 91 -1.49 2.39 -18.52
C ALA A 91 -1.21 0.94 -18.08
N TRP A 92 -2.07 0.32 -17.26
CA TRP A 92 -1.97 -1.10 -16.91
C TRP A 92 -2.18 -2.01 -18.11
N PHE A 93 -3.17 -1.72 -18.96
CA PHE A 93 -3.38 -2.46 -20.20
C PHE A 93 -2.16 -2.37 -21.12
N LYS A 94 -1.61 -1.17 -21.33
CA LYS A 94 -0.38 -0.99 -22.14
C LYS A 94 0.79 -1.84 -21.59
N ARG A 95 0.97 -1.90 -20.27
CA ARG A 95 2.01 -2.74 -19.65
C ARG A 95 1.77 -4.22 -19.89
N PHE A 96 0.52 -4.67 -19.72
CA PHE A 96 0.15 -6.05 -20.01
C PHE A 96 0.40 -6.42 -21.48
N PHE A 97 0.00 -5.55 -22.42
CA PHE A 97 0.20 -5.76 -23.85
C PHE A 97 1.68 -5.90 -24.22
N LEU A 98 2.55 -5.08 -23.62
CA LEU A 98 4.01 -5.16 -23.75
C LEU A 98 4.63 -6.37 -23.02
N GLY A 99 3.81 -7.32 -22.54
CA GLY A 99 4.23 -8.51 -21.83
C GLY A 99 4.91 -8.22 -20.49
N ARG A 100 4.64 -7.08 -19.84
CA ARG A 100 5.33 -6.71 -18.59
C ARG A 100 4.49 -7.14 -17.40
N SER A 101 5.10 -7.85 -16.44
CA SER A 101 4.48 -8.15 -15.14
C SER A 101 4.65 -6.98 -14.18
N PHE A 102 3.67 -6.70 -13.33
CA PHE A 102 3.70 -5.53 -12.44
C PHE A 102 2.74 -5.64 -11.25
N ALA A 103 3.01 -4.84 -10.22
CA ALA A 103 2.08 -4.58 -9.14
C ALA A 103 1.15 -3.39 -9.47
N LEU A 104 -0.13 -3.49 -9.10
CA LEU A 104 -1.13 -2.43 -9.25
C LEU A 104 -0.98 -1.40 -8.13
N LEU A 105 -0.01 -0.51 -8.31
CA LEU A 105 0.27 0.63 -7.43
C LEU A 105 -0.82 1.68 -7.58
N ALA A 106 -1.82 1.57 -6.72
CA ALA A 106 -3.00 2.42 -6.74
C ALA A 106 -3.68 2.36 -5.36
N PRO A 107 -4.33 3.44 -4.90
CA PRO A 107 -5.33 3.37 -3.85
C PRO A 107 -6.44 2.34 -4.14
N THR A 108 -7.18 1.96 -3.10
CA THR A 108 -8.46 1.23 -3.27
C THR A 108 -9.47 2.13 -3.98
N GLY A 109 -10.49 1.54 -4.62
CA GLY A 109 -11.53 2.30 -5.33
C GLY A 109 -11.25 2.60 -6.81
N ILE A 110 -10.01 2.41 -7.29
CA ILE A 110 -9.62 2.60 -8.71
C ILE A 110 -10.08 1.44 -9.62
N GLY A 111 -10.75 0.43 -9.05
CA GLY A 111 -11.27 -0.71 -9.82
C GLY A 111 -10.19 -1.71 -10.25
N LYS A 112 -9.21 -2.02 -9.39
CA LYS A 112 -8.17 -3.06 -9.65
C LYS A 112 -8.78 -4.41 -10.03
N THR A 113 -9.72 -4.89 -9.22
CA THR A 113 -10.44 -6.14 -9.47
C THR A 113 -11.27 -6.03 -10.76
N THR A 114 -11.95 -4.90 -10.99
CA THR A 114 -12.72 -4.66 -12.22
C THR A 114 -11.82 -4.72 -13.45
N PHE A 115 -10.63 -4.13 -13.39
CA PHE A 115 -9.63 -4.21 -14.45
C PHE A 115 -9.19 -5.65 -14.71
N GLY A 116 -8.81 -6.41 -13.67
CA GLY A 116 -8.41 -7.82 -13.82
C GLY A 116 -9.50 -8.73 -14.40
N LEU A 117 -10.76 -8.53 -13.96
CA LEU A 117 -11.91 -9.26 -14.48
C LEU A 117 -12.21 -8.88 -15.95
N THR A 118 -12.17 -7.59 -16.27
CA THR A 118 -12.44 -7.12 -17.64
C THR A 118 -11.34 -7.54 -18.60
N LEU A 119 -10.08 -7.48 -18.17
CA LEU A 119 -8.94 -7.96 -18.95
C LEU A 119 -9.02 -9.46 -19.21
N SER A 120 -9.34 -10.27 -18.21
CA SER A 120 -9.49 -11.73 -18.43
C SER A 120 -10.63 -12.06 -19.38
N PHE A 121 -11.75 -11.32 -19.31
CA PHE A 121 -12.82 -11.47 -20.28
C PHE A 121 -12.41 -11.03 -21.69
N TYR A 122 -11.72 -9.90 -21.82
CA TYR A 122 -11.16 -9.43 -23.09
C TYR A 122 -10.28 -10.51 -23.74
N LEU A 123 -9.36 -11.10 -22.96
CA LEU A 123 -8.46 -12.15 -23.44
C LEU A 123 -9.21 -13.42 -23.85
N ALA A 124 -10.20 -13.84 -23.06
CA ALA A 124 -11.01 -15.01 -23.37
C ALA A 124 -11.82 -14.80 -24.66
N ARG A 125 -12.45 -13.63 -24.82
CA ARG A 125 -13.41 -13.34 -25.90
C ARG A 125 -12.75 -12.91 -27.21
N LYS A 126 -11.72 -12.05 -27.15
CA LYS A 126 -11.09 -11.43 -28.33
C LYS A 126 -9.81 -12.11 -28.77
N LYS A 127 -9.09 -12.74 -27.83
CA LYS A 127 -7.78 -13.35 -28.10
C LYS A 127 -7.76 -14.87 -27.94
N HIS A 128 -8.85 -15.47 -27.45
CA HIS A 128 -8.91 -16.90 -27.14
C HIS A 128 -7.77 -17.37 -26.21
N GLN A 129 -7.36 -16.51 -25.28
CA GLN A 129 -6.29 -16.80 -24.34
C GLN A 129 -6.84 -17.14 -22.95
N LYS A 130 -6.06 -17.91 -22.18
CA LYS A 130 -6.45 -18.34 -20.83
C LYS A 130 -5.95 -17.38 -19.76
N SER A 131 -6.76 -17.18 -18.73
CA SER A 131 -6.45 -16.37 -17.56
C SER A 131 -6.66 -17.14 -16.26
N TYR A 132 -5.86 -16.85 -15.24
CA TYR A 132 -6.05 -17.37 -13.87
C TYR A 132 -6.22 -16.22 -12.89
N LEU A 133 -7.38 -16.14 -12.23
CA LEU A 133 -7.71 -15.16 -11.21
C LEU A 133 -7.67 -15.81 -9.82
N ILE A 134 -6.85 -15.24 -8.93
CA ILE A 134 -6.58 -15.76 -7.59
C ILE A 134 -7.08 -14.74 -6.55
N PHE A 135 -7.98 -15.19 -5.69
CA PHE A 135 -8.62 -14.39 -4.64
C PHE A 135 -8.28 -14.92 -3.24
N PRO A 136 -8.31 -14.09 -2.18
CA PRO A 136 -7.93 -14.55 -0.85
C PRO A 136 -9.02 -15.40 -0.18
N THR A 137 -10.31 -15.18 -0.48
CA THR A 137 -11.43 -15.84 0.18
C THR A 137 -12.44 -16.43 -0.80
N ARG A 138 -13.21 -17.41 -0.33
CA ARG A 138 -14.33 -18.03 -1.06
C ARG A 138 -15.39 -17.01 -1.47
N LEU A 139 -15.71 -16.07 -0.56
CA LEU A 139 -16.66 -15.00 -0.82
C LEU A 139 -16.22 -14.12 -2.01
N LEU A 140 -14.93 -13.78 -2.10
CA LEU A 140 -14.44 -12.96 -3.22
C LEU A 140 -14.41 -13.73 -4.54
N VAL A 141 -14.21 -15.06 -4.52
CA VAL A 141 -14.40 -15.91 -5.69
C VAL A 141 -15.85 -15.82 -6.20
N GLU A 142 -16.83 -15.96 -5.32
CA GLU A 142 -18.26 -15.81 -5.68
C GLU A 142 -18.58 -14.42 -6.21
N GLN A 143 -18.06 -13.36 -5.57
CA GLN A 143 -18.24 -12.00 -6.05
C GLN A 143 -17.63 -11.77 -7.43
N ALA A 144 -16.44 -12.33 -7.69
CA ALA A 144 -15.78 -12.26 -8.99
C ALA A 144 -16.59 -13.01 -10.06
N LEU A 145 -17.10 -14.20 -9.75
CA LEU A 145 -17.98 -14.98 -10.62
C LEU A 145 -19.25 -14.21 -10.97
N ASN A 146 -19.94 -13.67 -9.97
CA ASN A 146 -21.16 -12.89 -10.17
C ASN A 146 -20.89 -11.65 -11.03
N LYS A 147 -19.74 -10.99 -10.84
CA LYS A 147 -19.34 -9.86 -11.70
C LYS A 147 -19.09 -10.31 -13.14
N LEU A 148 -18.35 -11.39 -13.38
CA LEU A 148 -18.09 -11.92 -14.72
C LEU A 148 -19.39 -12.33 -15.43
N ARG A 149 -20.31 -13.01 -14.73
CA ARG A 149 -21.64 -13.34 -15.26
C ARG A 149 -22.41 -12.09 -15.65
N LYS A 150 -22.42 -11.05 -14.79
CA LYS A 150 -23.03 -9.74 -15.10
C LYS A 150 -22.37 -9.02 -16.28
N MET A 151 -21.08 -9.25 -16.53
CA MET A 151 -20.38 -8.73 -17.72
C MET A 151 -20.73 -9.50 -19.01
N GLY A 152 -21.47 -10.61 -18.92
CA GLY A 152 -21.85 -11.44 -20.06
C GLY A 152 -20.82 -12.50 -20.46
N VAL A 153 -20.00 -12.96 -19.51
CA VAL A 153 -19.04 -14.05 -19.76
C VAL A 153 -19.79 -15.38 -19.91
N PRO A 154 -19.58 -16.15 -21.00
CA PRO A 154 -20.16 -17.48 -21.17
C PRO A 154 -19.76 -18.45 -20.06
N GLU A 155 -20.67 -19.30 -19.59
CA GLU A 155 -20.40 -20.22 -18.46
C GLU A 155 -19.37 -21.31 -18.84
N ASP A 156 -19.29 -21.71 -20.11
CA ASP A 156 -18.28 -22.64 -20.63
C ASP A 156 -16.85 -22.08 -20.51
N TYR A 157 -16.71 -20.74 -20.52
CA TYR A 157 -15.40 -20.10 -20.34
C TYR A 157 -14.93 -20.18 -18.89
N LEU A 158 -15.85 -20.34 -17.93
CA LEU A 158 -15.56 -20.24 -16.50
C LEU A 158 -15.25 -21.63 -15.90
N LEU A 159 -14.17 -21.69 -15.14
CA LEU A 159 -13.89 -22.79 -14.23
C LEU A 159 -13.48 -22.23 -12.86
N TYR A 160 -14.11 -22.71 -11.80
CA TYR A 160 -13.91 -22.12 -10.48
C TYR A 160 -13.97 -23.13 -9.35
N PHE A 161 -13.24 -22.79 -8.27
CA PHE A 161 -13.16 -23.59 -7.05
C PHE A 161 -13.24 -22.72 -5.81
N GLY A 162 -14.02 -23.17 -4.83
CA GLY A 162 -14.15 -22.49 -3.53
C GLY A 162 -15.43 -21.68 -3.36
N GLU A 163 -16.55 -22.12 -3.92
CA GLU A 163 -17.88 -21.52 -3.72
C GLU A 163 -18.71 -22.26 -2.66
N LYS A 164 -19.86 -21.67 -2.29
CA LYS A 164 -20.91 -22.27 -1.46
C LYS A 164 -22.20 -22.52 -2.26
N PRO A 165 -22.90 -23.65 -2.03
CA PRO A 165 -22.50 -24.76 -1.17
C PRO A 165 -21.30 -25.52 -1.74
N SER A 166 -20.60 -26.28 -0.89
CA SER A 166 -19.44 -27.07 -1.32
C SER A 166 -19.85 -28.10 -2.38
N LEU A 167 -19.03 -28.27 -3.41
CA LEU A 167 -19.27 -29.24 -4.48
C LEU A 167 -19.44 -30.66 -3.95
N THR A 168 -20.37 -31.40 -4.54
CA THR A 168 -20.45 -32.86 -4.36
C THR A 168 -19.18 -33.53 -4.91
N LYS A 169 -18.89 -34.77 -4.48
CA LYS A 169 -17.72 -35.52 -4.95
C LYS A 169 -17.67 -35.65 -6.48
N LYS A 170 -18.81 -35.95 -7.11
CA LYS A 170 -18.96 -36.05 -8.57
C LYS A 170 -18.67 -34.74 -9.29
N GLN A 171 -19.25 -33.63 -8.83
CA GLN A 171 -19.00 -32.29 -9.41
C GLN A 171 -17.54 -31.86 -9.25
N LYS A 172 -16.91 -32.21 -8.13
CA LYS A 172 -15.49 -31.92 -7.90
C LYS A 172 -14.59 -32.69 -8.86
N GLU A 173 -14.86 -33.98 -9.07
CA GLU A 173 -14.12 -34.82 -10.03
C GLU A 173 -14.29 -34.30 -11.47
N GLU A 174 -15.50 -33.93 -11.87
CA GLU A 174 -15.78 -33.35 -13.18
C GLU A 174 -15.00 -32.04 -13.42
N ARG A 175 -15.02 -31.12 -12.45
CA ARG A 175 -14.24 -29.88 -12.54
C ARG A 175 -12.73 -30.12 -12.55
N LEU A 176 -12.24 -31.12 -11.82
CA LEU A 176 -10.82 -31.50 -11.87
C LEU A 176 -10.44 -32.08 -13.23
N LYS A 177 -11.31 -32.87 -13.87
CA LYS A 177 -11.11 -33.31 -15.26
C LYS A 177 -11.04 -32.12 -16.22
N ARG A 178 -11.97 -31.17 -16.11
CA ARG A 178 -11.93 -29.92 -16.90
C ARG A 178 -10.65 -29.12 -16.64
N LEU A 179 -10.19 -29.05 -15.40
CA LEU A 179 -8.94 -28.38 -15.03
C LEU A 179 -7.72 -29.01 -15.73
N ARG A 180 -7.57 -30.34 -15.59
CA ARG A 180 -6.47 -31.12 -16.20
C ARG A 180 -6.51 -31.04 -17.72
N GLY A 181 -7.69 -31.18 -18.30
CA GLY A 181 -7.92 -31.08 -19.75
C GLY A 181 -7.79 -29.66 -20.30
N GLY A 182 -7.70 -28.65 -19.43
CA GLY A 182 -7.65 -27.25 -19.85
C GLY A 182 -8.94 -26.75 -20.51
N ASP A 183 -10.09 -27.36 -20.21
CA ASP A 183 -11.40 -27.03 -20.76
C ASP A 183 -12.02 -25.82 -20.05
N PHE A 184 -11.40 -24.66 -20.24
CA PHE A 184 -11.83 -23.37 -19.72
C PHE A 184 -11.05 -22.23 -20.38
N ARG A 185 -11.52 -20.99 -20.22
CA ARG A 185 -10.78 -19.76 -20.57
C ARG A 185 -10.37 -18.95 -19.34
N ILE A 186 -11.16 -18.97 -18.28
CA ILE A 186 -10.91 -18.23 -17.04
C ILE A 186 -11.01 -19.18 -15.86
N LEU A 187 -9.87 -19.44 -15.21
CA LEU A 187 -9.80 -20.18 -13.95
C LEU A 187 -9.92 -19.19 -12.78
N ILE A 188 -10.76 -19.48 -11.79
CA ILE A 188 -11.00 -18.60 -10.63
C ILE A 188 -10.93 -19.41 -9.35
N THR A 189 -9.97 -19.12 -8.47
CA THR A 189 -9.78 -19.91 -7.25
C THR A 189 -9.34 -19.05 -6.08
N THR A 190 -9.27 -19.69 -4.91
CA THR A 190 -8.63 -19.09 -3.74
C THR A 190 -7.11 -19.30 -3.75
N SER A 191 -6.33 -18.44 -3.08
CA SER A 191 -4.89 -18.63 -2.87
C SER A 191 -4.55 -20.00 -2.26
N MET A 192 -5.43 -20.53 -1.40
CA MET A 192 -5.26 -21.86 -0.81
C MET A 192 -5.44 -23.00 -1.81
N PHE A 193 -6.31 -22.80 -2.82
CA PHE A 193 -6.49 -23.79 -3.88
C PHE A 193 -5.23 -23.92 -4.72
N LEU A 194 -4.61 -22.81 -5.12
CA LEU A 194 -3.29 -22.81 -5.78
C LEU A 194 -2.26 -23.55 -4.92
N TYR A 195 -2.21 -23.26 -3.63
CA TYR A 195 -1.27 -23.91 -2.73
C TYR A 195 -1.45 -25.43 -2.71
N ARG A 196 -2.69 -25.94 -2.71
CA ARG A 196 -2.93 -27.39 -2.60
C ARG A 196 -2.84 -28.15 -3.92
N ASN A 197 -3.11 -27.51 -5.05
CA ASN A 197 -3.41 -28.20 -6.32
C ASN A 197 -2.50 -27.76 -7.47
N ILE A 198 -1.28 -27.30 -7.22
CA ILE A 198 -0.37 -26.82 -8.28
C ILE A 198 -0.12 -27.88 -9.37
N GLU A 199 0.01 -29.16 -9.00
CA GLU A 199 0.25 -30.24 -9.97
C GLU A 199 -0.95 -30.51 -10.88
N GLU A 200 -2.15 -30.12 -10.45
CA GLU A 200 -3.39 -30.28 -11.22
C GLU A 200 -3.62 -29.14 -12.21
N ILE A 201 -2.92 -28.02 -12.02
CA ILE A 201 -3.12 -26.80 -12.82
C ILE A 201 -2.14 -26.83 -14.01
N PRO A 202 -2.61 -26.65 -15.26
CA PRO A 202 -1.75 -26.66 -16.43
C PRO A 202 -0.71 -25.52 -16.38
N LYS A 203 0.56 -25.87 -16.57
CA LYS A 203 1.71 -24.94 -16.53
C LYS A 203 1.93 -24.33 -17.92
N GLY A 204 2.30 -23.04 -17.97
CA GLY A 204 2.68 -22.36 -19.22
C GLY A 204 1.53 -22.01 -20.18
N VAL A 205 0.26 -22.21 -19.78
CA VAL A 205 -0.92 -21.94 -20.64
C VAL A 205 -1.59 -20.59 -20.39
N PHE A 206 -1.25 -19.92 -19.28
CA PHE A 206 -1.90 -18.69 -18.85
C PHE A 206 -1.21 -17.47 -19.44
N SER A 207 -1.94 -16.70 -20.25
CA SER A 207 -1.50 -15.38 -20.72
C SER A 207 -1.52 -14.32 -19.61
N LEU A 208 -2.44 -14.47 -18.66
CA LEU A 208 -2.63 -13.61 -17.50
C LEU A 208 -2.78 -14.45 -16.24
N ILE A 209 -2.01 -14.13 -15.21
CA ILE A 209 -2.27 -14.52 -13.83
C ILE A 209 -2.52 -13.25 -13.03
N PHE A 210 -3.70 -13.13 -12.44
CA PHE A 210 -4.13 -11.98 -11.65
C PHE A 210 -4.30 -12.38 -10.18
N VAL A 211 -3.61 -11.68 -9.28
CA VAL A 211 -3.72 -11.91 -7.82
C VAL A 211 -4.35 -10.68 -7.16
N ASP A 212 -5.57 -10.84 -6.63
CA ASP A 212 -6.37 -9.72 -6.11
C ASP A 212 -5.88 -9.20 -4.74
N ASP A 213 -5.33 -10.08 -3.89
CA ASP A 213 -4.71 -9.70 -2.62
C ASP A 213 -3.34 -10.35 -2.45
N VAL A 214 -2.31 -9.50 -2.44
CA VAL A 214 -0.92 -9.91 -2.26
C VAL A 214 -0.62 -10.33 -0.85
N ASP A 215 -1.22 -9.70 0.17
CA ASP A 215 -0.85 -10.02 1.56
C ASP A 215 -1.27 -11.46 1.89
N SER A 216 -2.50 -11.85 1.55
CA SER A 216 -2.94 -13.24 1.71
C SER A 216 -2.17 -14.22 0.80
N PHE A 217 -1.78 -13.81 -0.39
CA PHE A 217 -1.01 -14.65 -1.31
C PHE A 217 0.40 -14.95 -0.76
N LEU A 218 1.06 -13.93 -0.19
CA LEU A 218 2.42 -13.99 0.34
C LEU A 218 2.53 -14.59 1.75
N LYS A 219 1.41 -14.83 2.45
CA LYS A 219 1.41 -15.60 3.71
C LYS A 219 2.12 -16.95 3.56
N THR A 220 2.06 -17.54 2.37
CA THR A 220 2.76 -18.79 2.05
C THR A 220 3.82 -18.53 0.98
N ALA A 221 5.09 -18.45 1.39
CA ALA A 221 6.19 -18.10 0.50
C ALA A 221 6.33 -19.03 -0.73
N LYS A 222 5.92 -20.30 -0.60
CA LYS A 222 5.88 -21.27 -1.72
C LYS A 222 4.89 -20.90 -2.83
N ASN A 223 3.91 -20.02 -2.58
CA ASN A 223 2.99 -19.59 -3.65
C ASN A 223 3.72 -18.80 -4.74
N ILE A 224 4.83 -18.14 -4.41
CA ILE A 224 5.68 -17.42 -5.38
C ILE A 224 6.20 -18.42 -6.42
N ASP A 225 6.84 -19.50 -5.98
CA ASP A 225 7.35 -20.56 -6.85
C ASP A 225 6.24 -21.16 -7.71
N LYS A 226 5.08 -21.43 -7.09
CA LYS A 226 3.92 -22.02 -7.79
C LYS A 226 3.45 -21.14 -8.93
N VAL A 227 3.32 -19.83 -8.73
CA VAL A 227 2.96 -18.91 -9.81
C VAL A 227 4.06 -18.83 -10.87
N LEU A 228 5.34 -18.89 -10.49
CA LEU A 228 6.43 -18.94 -11.47
C LEU A 228 6.38 -20.21 -12.33
N TYR A 229 6.08 -21.38 -11.75
CA TYR A 229 5.85 -22.60 -12.53
C TYR A 229 4.68 -22.44 -13.52
N LEU A 230 3.59 -21.79 -13.10
CA LEU A 230 2.45 -21.52 -13.99
C LEU A 230 2.81 -20.59 -15.14
N LEU A 231 3.79 -19.70 -14.96
CA LEU A 231 4.34 -18.83 -16.02
C LEU A 231 5.37 -19.55 -16.91
N GLY A 232 5.71 -20.81 -16.61
CA GLY A 232 6.60 -21.65 -17.40
C GLY A 232 8.01 -21.81 -16.86
N PHE A 233 8.35 -21.21 -15.71
CA PHE A 233 9.68 -21.38 -15.11
C PHE A 233 9.85 -22.78 -14.50
N SER A 234 11.07 -23.30 -14.57
CA SER A 234 11.45 -24.56 -13.92
C SER A 234 11.95 -24.33 -12.49
N GLN A 235 12.20 -25.42 -11.76
CA GLN A 235 12.88 -25.33 -10.46
C GLN A 235 14.31 -24.79 -10.61
N GLU A 236 15.02 -25.18 -11.67
CA GLU A 236 16.38 -24.71 -11.97
C GLU A 236 16.44 -23.20 -12.20
N ASP A 237 15.42 -22.63 -12.88
CA ASP A 237 15.33 -21.18 -13.11
C ASP A 237 15.19 -20.40 -11.79
N ILE A 238 14.37 -20.94 -10.87
CA ILE A 238 14.15 -20.36 -9.55
C ILE A 238 15.44 -20.41 -8.72
N ASP A 239 16.13 -21.55 -8.75
CA ASP A 239 17.39 -21.74 -8.01
C ASP A 239 18.50 -20.84 -8.56
N TRP A 240 18.58 -20.66 -9.89
CA TRP A 240 19.49 -19.71 -10.51
C TRP A 240 19.22 -18.27 -10.05
N ALA A 241 17.95 -17.85 -10.03
CA ALA A 241 17.56 -16.53 -9.53
C ALA A 241 17.90 -16.33 -8.05
N PHE A 242 17.67 -17.35 -7.21
CA PHE A 242 18.06 -17.29 -5.79
C PHE A 242 19.56 -17.16 -5.60
N ARG A 243 20.36 -17.86 -6.41
CA ARG A 243 21.82 -17.75 -6.38
C ARG A 243 22.26 -16.31 -6.64
N ILE A 244 21.69 -15.64 -7.62
CA ILE A 244 21.95 -14.22 -7.92
C ILE A 244 21.56 -13.33 -6.73
N ILE A 245 20.39 -13.54 -6.13
CA ILE A 245 19.93 -12.79 -4.94
C ILE A 245 20.93 -12.93 -3.79
N ARG A 246 21.42 -14.15 -3.54
CA ARG A 246 22.39 -14.45 -2.48
C ARG A 246 23.74 -13.79 -2.75
N LEU A 247 24.29 -13.94 -3.95
CA LEU A 247 25.56 -13.33 -4.35
C LEU A 247 25.51 -11.80 -4.23
N ARG A 248 24.43 -11.16 -4.70
CA ARG A 248 24.25 -9.70 -4.57
C ARG A 248 24.29 -9.25 -3.10
N ARG A 249 23.67 -10.01 -2.20
CA ARG A 249 23.66 -9.71 -0.76
C ARG A 249 25.07 -9.85 -0.16
N GLU A 250 25.76 -10.95 -0.47
CA GLU A 250 27.13 -11.21 0.02
C GLU A 250 28.09 -10.11 -0.45
N LEU A 251 27.99 -9.65 -1.70
CA LEU A 251 28.81 -8.54 -2.21
C LEU A 251 28.46 -7.20 -1.55
N SER A 252 27.19 -6.93 -1.30
CA SER A 252 26.75 -5.68 -0.66
C SER A 252 27.19 -5.56 0.81
N GLN A 253 27.49 -6.70 1.46
CA GLN A 253 27.95 -6.74 2.86
C GLN A 253 29.47 -6.68 2.98
N LYS A 254 30.22 -6.84 1.88
CA LYS A 254 31.68 -6.72 1.85
C LYS A 254 32.09 -5.26 1.60
N PRO A 255 32.77 -4.59 2.54
CA PRO A 255 33.24 -3.22 2.35
C PRO A 255 34.19 -3.07 1.15
N ASP A 256 35.03 -4.10 0.91
CA ASP A 256 36.09 -4.10 -0.12
C ASP A 256 35.75 -4.97 -1.34
N ALA A 257 34.47 -5.07 -1.72
CA ALA A 257 34.06 -5.85 -2.88
C ALA A 257 34.73 -5.33 -4.17
N LYS A 258 35.45 -6.20 -4.89
CA LYS A 258 36.19 -5.81 -6.11
C LYS A 258 35.21 -5.44 -7.25
N PRO A 259 35.54 -4.44 -8.09
CA PRO A 259 34.73 -4.08 -9.26
C PRO A 259 34.46 -5.26 -10.21
N GLU A 260 35.40 -6.19 -10.34
CA GLU A 260 35.27 -7.39 -11.16
C GLU A 260 34.16 -8.33 -10.70
N ASP A 261 33.92 -8.42 -9.38
CA ASP A 261 32.87 -9.29 -8.83
C ASP A 261 31.48 -8.73 -9.14
N TRP A 262 31.34 -7.40 -9.13
CA TRP A 262 30.12 -6.72 -9.59
C TRP A 262 29.87 -6.91 -11.08
N GLU A 263 30.93 -6.92 -11.89
CA GLU A 263 30.82 -7.13 -13.34
C GLU A 263 30.42 -8.57 -13.68
N LYS A 264 30.97 -9.57 -12.97
CA LYS A 264 30.53 -10.97 -13.10
C LYS A 264 29.06 -11.12 -12.74
N LEU A 265 28.61 -10.50 -11.65
CA LEU A 265 27.21 -10.52 -11.25
C LEU A 265 26.30 -9.90 -12.33
N ARG A 266 26.69 -8.75 -12.90
CA ARG A 266 25.93 -8.11 -13.99
C ARG A 266 25.77 -9.01 -15.21
N LYS A 267 26.84 -9.69 -15.63
CA LYS A 267 26.80 -10.64 -16.76
C LYS A 267 25.86 -11.81 -16.47
N GLU A 268 25.89 -12.35 -15.26
CA GLU A 268 24.96 -13.43 -14.86
C GLU A 268 23.51 -12.95 -14.78
N GLU A 269 23.25 -11.75 -14.27
CA GLU A 269 21.92 -11.13 -14.29
C GLU A 269 21.38 -10.96 -15.71
N GLU A 270 22.23 -10.54 -16.65
CA GLU A 270 21.83 -10.35 -18.04
C GLU A 270 21.50 -11.68 -18.73
N LYS A 271 22.26 -12.75 -18.44
CA LYS A 271 21.96 -14.10 -18.92
C LYS A 271 20.62 -14.60 -18.39
N LEU A 272 20.40 -14.49 -17.07
CA LEU A 272 19.13 -14.89 -16.45
C LEU A 272 17.96 -14.12 -17.06
N LYS A 273 18.12 -12.80 -17.28
CA LYS A 273 17.09 -11.95 -17.89
C LYS A 273 16.74 -12.41 -19.30
N LYS A 274 17.74 -12.64 -20.17
CA LYS A 274 17.52 -13.13 -21.54
C LYS A 274 16.82 -14.49 -21.54
N HIS A 275 17.20 -15.37 -20.61
CA HIS A 275 16.55 -16.67 -20.42
C HIS A 275 15.09 -16.52 -19.95
N ALA A 276 14.85 -15.72 -18.91
CA ALA A 276 13.53 -15.49 -18.36
C ALA A 276 12.53 -14.91 -19.37
N GLN A 277 12.99 -14.02 -20.26
CA GLN A 277 12.17 -13.48 -21.34
C GLN A 277 11.71 -14.53 -22.35
N LYS A 278 12.53 -15.57 -22.61
CA LYS A 278 12.21 -16.67 -23.54
C LYS A 278 11.29 -17.72 -22.90
N VAL A 279 11.54 -18.03 -21.63
CA VAL A 279 10.80 -19.05 -20.87
C VAL A 279 9.39 -18.58 -20.53
N ARG A 280 9.25 -17.34 -20.06
CA ARG A 280 7.98 -16.79 -19.56
C ARG A 280 6.88 -16.81 -20.63
N LYS A 281 5.76 -17.45 -20.30
CA LYS A 281 4.59 -17.62 -21.21
C LYS A 281 3.41 -16.66 -20.94
N GLY A 282 3.49 -15.85 -19.89
CA GLY A 282 2.40 -14.95 -19.50
C GLY A 282 2.82 -13.77 -18.64
N VAL A 283 1.82 -13.00 -18.23
CA VAL A 283 1.97 -11.81 -17.40
C VAL A 283 1.37 -12.04 -16.02
N LEU A 284 2.15 -11.75 -14.98
CA LEU A 284 1.66 -11.68 -13.61
C LEU A 284 1.27 -10.24 -13.26
N ILE A 285 0.02 -10.06 -12.87
CA ILE A 285 -0.48 -8.81 -12.29
C ILE A 285 -0.88 -9.11 -10.86
N VAL A 286 -0.31 -8.36 -9.92
CA VAL A 286 -0.65 -8.50 -8.51
C VAL A 286 -1.18 -7.17 -7.96
N SER A 287 -2.16 -7.22 -7.07
CA SER A 287 -2.52 -6.03 -6.30
C SER A 287 -1.35 -5.52 -5.46
N SER A 288 -1.34 -4.24 -5.13
CA SER A 288 -0.34 -3.70 -4.22
C SER A 288 -0.44 -4.32 -2.82
N ALA A 289 0.69 -4.50 -2.13
CA ALA A 289 0.69 -5.01 -0.74
C ALA A 289 0.16 -3.96 0.25
N THR A 290 -0.57 -4.37 1.28
CA THR A 290 -0.93 -3.49 2.41
C THR A 290 0.16 -3.50 3.47
N SER A 291 0.87 -4.62 3.61
CA SER A 291 1.98 -4.81 4.54
C SER A 291 3.34 -4.86 3.82
N ASN A 292 4.43 -4.60 4.54
CA ASN A 292 5.78 -4.79 4.00
C ASN A 292 6.11 -6.28 3.97
N PRO A 293 6.25 -6.90 2.79
CA PRO A 293 6.58 -8.31 2.70
C PRO A 293 8.01 -8.54 3.21
N ARG A 294 8.20 -9.49 4.13
CA ARG A 294 9.51 -9.77 4.74
C ARG A 294 10.30 -10.90 4.04
N SER A 295 9.64 -11.76 3.27
CA SER A 295 10.28 -12.94 2.68
C SER A 295 11.26 -12.56 1.56
N GLU A 296 12.47 -13.11 1.60
CA GLU A 296 13.44 -12.96 0.50
C GLU A 296 12.93 -13.53 -0.83
N ARG A 297 12.02 -14.51 -0.79
CA ARG A 297 11.43 -15.11 -1.98
C ARG A 297 10.74 -14.10 -2.89
N ILE A 298 10.23 -12.99 -2.35
CA ILE A 298 9.57 -11.95 -3.16
C ILE A 298 10.52 -11.30 -4.16
N LYS A 299 11.84 -11.33 -3.89
CA LYS A 299 12.87 -10.81 -4.78
C LYS A 299 12.91 -11.58 -6.11
N LEU A 300 12.40 -12.82 -6.17
CA LEU A 300 12.27 -13.58 -7.41
C LEU A 300 11.44 -12.85 -8.47
N PHE A 301 10.39 -12.13 -8.07
CA PHE A 301 9.60 -11.34 -9.03
C PHE A 301 10.43 -10.24 -9.69
N ARG A 302 11.39 -9.65 -8.96
CA ARG A 302 12.30 -8.67 -9.56
C ARG A 302 13.25 -9.33 -10.55
N GLU A 303 13.90 -10.44 -10.15
CA GLU A 303 14.92 -11.08 -10.99
C GLU A 303 14.32 -11.77 -12.22
N LEU A 304 13.18 -12.43 -12.10
CA LEU A 304 12.55 -13.21 -13.18
C LEU A 304 11.49 -12.44 -13.97
N LEU A 305 10.79 -11.49 -13.34
CA LEU A 305 9.64 -10.80 -13.94
C LEU A 305 9.83 -9.27 -14.08
N GLY A 306 10.91 -8.71 -13.51
CA GLY A 306 11.29 -7.30 -13.68
C GLY A 306 10.55 -6.29 -12.81
N PHE A 307 9.81 -6.72 -11.77
CA PHE A 307 9.06 -5.82 -10.90
C PHE A 307 9.19 -6.15 -9.41
N GLU A 308 9.12 -5.12 -8.57
CA GLU A 308 9.01 -5.26 -7.12
C GLU A 308 7.56 -5.14 -6.64
N VAL A 309 7.27 -5.84 -5.54
CA VAL A 309 6.01 -5.74 -4.82
C VAL A 309 6.26 -5.01 -3.52
N GLY A 310 5.50 -3.96 -3.27
CA GLY A 310 5.54 -3.32 -1.97
C GLY A 310 4.31 -2.46 -1.71
N ARG A 311 4.35 -1.80 -0.56
CA ARG A 311 3.27 -0.94 -0.10
C ARG A 311 3.28 0.37 -0.90
N PRO A 312 2.17 0.74 -1.53
CA PRO A 312 2.07 2.03 -2.16
C PRO A 312 1.90 3.08 -1.05
N LEU A 313 2.69 4.15 -1.11
CA LEU A 313 2.59 5.28 -0.19
C LEU A 313 1.67 6.32 -0.82
N PHE A 314 0.36 6.07 -0.74
CA PHE A 314 -0.64 7.07 -1.10
C PHE A 314 -1.43 7.43 0.16
N TYR A 315 -1.17 8.61 0.72
CA TYR A 315 -2.02 9.21 1.75
C TYR A 315 -2.96 10.22 1.08
N LEU A 316 -3.83 9.73 0.20
CA LEU A 316 -4.93 10.56 -0.33
C LEU A 316 -6.02 10.59 0.73
N ARG A 317 -6.12 11.72 1.42
CA ARG A 317 -7.11 11.93 2.46
C ARG A 317 -7.71 13.33 2.35
N ASN A 318 -9.02 13.42 2.19
CA ASN A 318 -9.78 14.66 2.27
C ASN A 318 -10.56 14.64 3.60
N VAL A 319 -9.82 14.82 4.70
CA VAL A 319 -10.37 14.76 6.05
C VAL A 319 -10.06 16.06 6.75
N VAL A 320 -11.07 16.61 7.42
CA VAL A 320 -10.87 17.69 8.38
C VAL A 320 -10.49 17.04 9.70
N ASP A 321 -9.26 17.27 10.14
CA ASP A 321 -8.73 16.77 11.41
C ASP A 321 -8.93 17.83 12.49
N ALA A 322 -9.73 17.51 13.48
CA ALA A 322 -10.03 18.36 14.61
C ALA A 322 -9.54 17.76 15.92
N TYR A 323 -9.39 18.61 16.93
CA TYR A 323 -9.11 18.17 18.29
C TYR A 323 -9.91 18.96 19.32
N GLU A 324 -10.13 18.34 20.47
CA GLU A 324 -10.78 18.94 21.63
C GLU A 324 -9.94 18.63 22.86
N ASP A 325 -9.41 19.65 23.52
CA ASP A 325 -8.46 19.53 24.61
C ASP A 325 -9.00 20.06 25.94
N LYS A 326 -10.29 20.44 26.03
CA LYS A 326 -10.96 20.79 27.28
C LYS A 326 -10.96 19.69 28.36
N PHE A 327 -10.57 18.47 28.00
CA PHE A 327 -10.42 17.34 28.92
C PHE A 327 -9.02 17.24 29.53
N LEU A 328 -8.09 18.10 29.12
CA LEU A 328 -6.78 18.26 29.76
C LEU A 328 -6.96 19.03 31.09
N GLY A 329 -6.75 18.37 32.22
CA GLY A 329 -6.48 19.06 33.48
C GLY A 329 -7.45 18.81 34.64
N ASP A 330 -8.58 18.12 34.44
CA ASP A 330 -9.40 17.72 35.58
C ASP A 330 -8.91 16.38 36.15
N GLN A 331 -8.26 16.41 37.32
CA GLN A 331 -7.95 15.20 38.10
C GLN A 331 -9.22 14.35 38.38
N LYS A 332 -10.42 14.95 38.29
CA LYS A 332 -11.72 14.25 38.32
C LYS A 332 -12.10 13.51 37.03
N ALA A 333 -11.72 14.00 35.84
CA ALA A 333 -12.02 13.36 34.55
C ALA A 333 -11.17 12.10 34.29
N VAL A 334 -10.06 11.95 35.01
CA VAL A 334 -9.19 10.77 34.99
C VAL A 334 -9.70 9.66 35.94
N LEU A 335 -10.55 10.00 36.91
CA LEU A 335 -11.17 9.05 37.86
C LEU A 335 -12.61 8.70 37.51
N ASP A 336 -13.33 9.60 36.84
CA ASP A 336 -14.71 9.38 36.38
C ASP A 336 -14.75 9.68 34.88
N HIS A 337 -14.70 8.66 34.04
CA HIS A 337 -14.66 8.74 32.56
C HIS A 337 -15.91 9.44 31.94
N LYS A 338 -16.86 9.82 32.81
CA LYS A 338 -18.20 10.32 32.50
C LYS A 338 -18.23 11.61 31.65
N PRO A 339 -17.44 12.68 31.92
CA PRO A 339 -17.47 13.89 31.10
C PRO A 339 -17.05 13.64 29.65
N LEU A 340 -16.06 12.75 29.46
CA LEU A 340 -15.60 12.36 28.13
C LEU A 340 -16.67 11.53 27.42
N TRP A 341 -17.24 10.52 28.10
CA TRP A 341 -18.29 9.68 27.52
C TRP A 341 -19.59 10.45 27.24
N ASP A 342 -19.90 11.47 28.04
CA ASP A 342 -21.02 12.39 27.79
C ASP A 342 -20.80 13.22 26.54
N PHE A 343 -19.58 13.70 26.32
CA PHE A 343 -19.24 14.36 25.07
C PHE A 343 -19.35 13.40 23.87
N VAL A 344 -18.86 12.17 24.01
CA VAL A 344 -19.01 11.14 22.97
C VAL A 344 -20.49 10.88 22.67
N TYR A 345 -21.32 10.75 23.70
CA TYR A 345 -22.76 10.58 23.57
C TYR A 345 -23.41 11.74 22.80
N GLU A 346 -23.19 12.99 23.20
CA GLU A 346 -23.76 14.16 22.54
C GLU A 346 -23.25 14.29 21.09
N PHE A 347 -21.97 13.99 20.84
CA PHE A 347 -21.41 14.01 19.49
C PHE A 347 -22.10 12.99 18.57
N VAL A 348 -22.25 11.74 19.04
CA VAL A 348 -22.88 10.66 18.26
C VAL A 348 -24.38 10.89 18.10
N LYS A 349 -25.06 11.42 19.12
CA LYS A 349 -26.47 11.78 19.06
C LYS A 349 -26.75 12.83 17.97
N ASN A 350 -25.89 13.85 17.86
CA ASN A 350 -26.00 14.89 16.84
C ASN A 350 -25.59 14.41 15.43
N HIS A 351 -24.77 13.35 15.35
CA HIS A 351 -24.30 12.77 14.10
C HIS A 351 -24.54 11.25 14.07
N PRO A 352 -25.81 10.80 14.01
CA PRO A 352 -26.19 9.42 14.38
C PRO A 352 -25.86 8.36 13.33
N LYS A 353 -25.11 8.68 12.27
CA LYS A 353 -24.85 7.76 11.16
C LYS A 353 -23.37 7.68 10.83
N GLY A 354 -22.89 6.46 10.61
CA GLY A 354 -21.57 6.23 10.02
C GLY A 354 -20.39 6.60 10.93
N GLY A 355 -20.58 6.56 12.25
CA GLY A 355 -19.55 6.85 13.22
C GLY A 355 -18.60 5.67 13.43
N LEU A 356 -17.29 5.94 13.42
CA LEU A 356 -16.27 5.02 13.92
C LEU A 356 -15.64 5.62 15.17
N ILE A 357 -15.74 4.94 16.31
CA ILE A 357 -15.19 5.40 17.58
C ILE A 357 -13.98 4.53 17.90
N TYR A 358 -12.87 5.17 18.24
CA TYR A 358 -11.61 4.51 18.52
C TYR A 358 -11.13 4.87 19.92
N ILE A 359 -11.05 3.88 20.79
CA ILE A 359 -10.39 3.98 22.09
C ILE A 359 -8.88 3.91 21.91
N SER A 360 -8.12 4.70 22.66
CA SER A 360 -6.67 4.62 22.66
C SER A 360 -6.16 3.22 23.09
N GLN A 361 -5.04 2.78 22.50
CA GLN A 361 -4.53 1.40 22.66
C GLN A 361 -4.15 1.05 24.10
N ASP A 362 -3.69 2.01 24.88
CA ASP A 362 -3.31 1.84 26.29
C ASP A 362 -4.50 1.54 27.22
N ARG A 363 -5.75 1.83 26.81
CA ARG A 363 -6.96 1.53 27.59
C ARG A 363 -7.56 0.15 27.31
N GLY A 364 -7.10 -0.50 26.24
CA GLY A 364 -7.47 -1.89 25.94
C GLY A 364 -8.94 -2.11 25.61
N LYS A 365 -9.33 -3.40 25.67
CA LYS A 365 -10.67 -3.88 25.29
C LYS A 365 -11.74 -3.55 26.34
N GLU A 366 -11.42 -3.63 27.61
CA GLU A 366 -12.38 -3.41 28.69
C GLU A 366 -13.04 -2.03 28.59
N GLU A 367 -12.29 -1.01 28.18
CA GLU A 367 -12.81 0.34 27.94
C GLU A 367 -13.73 0.41 26.71
N VAL A 368 -13.51 -0.42 25.69
CA VAL A 368 -14.45 -0.54 24.54
C VAL A 368 -15.78 -1.07 25.04
N ASP A 369 -15.78 -2.15 25.83
CA ASP A 369 -17.00 -2.80 26.32
C ASP A 369 -17.78 -1.84 27.23
N ARG A 370 -17.10 -1.15 28.15
CA ARG A 370 -17.70 -0.12 29.02
C ARG A 370 -18.34 1.03 28.26
N LEU A 371 -17.65 1.57 27.23
CA LEU A 371 -18.20 2.66 26.44
C LEU A 371 -19.42 2.20 25.62
N VAL A 372 -19.39 0.97 25.08
CA VAL A 372 -20.52 0.39 24.35
C VAL A 372 -21.74 0.24 25.27
N GLU A 373 -21.56 -0.30 26.48
CA GLU A 373 -22.63 -0.40 27.48
C GLU A 373 -23.19 0.98 27.85
N TYR A 374 -22.31 1.95 28.10
CA TYR A 374 -22.71 3.32 28.44
C TYR A 374 -23.57 3.97 27.36
N LEU A 375 -23.13 3.93 26.10
CA LEU A 375 -23.86 4.56 24.99
C LEU A 375 -25.19 3.84 24.70
N ASN A 376 -25.22 2.52 24.79
CA ASN A 376 -26.45 1.73 24.65
C ASN A 376 -27.46 2.03 25.78
N SER A 377 -27.00 2.19 27.02
CA SER A 377 -27.86 2.55 28.16
C SER A 377 -28.54 3.91 27.98
N LYS A 378 -27.94 4.82 27.21
CA LYS A 378 -28.50 6.15 26.87
C LYS A 378 -29.31 6.16 25.56
N GLY A 379 -29.60 5.00 24.98
CA GLY A 379 -30.48 4.84 23.83
C GLY A 379 -29.83 4.97 22.45
N LEU A 380 -28.49 5.02 22.35
CA LEU A 380 -27.78 4.93 21.08
C LEU A 380 -27.47 3.47 20.76
N LYS A 381 -27.69 3.01 19.53
CA LYS A 381 -27.31 1.66 19.12
C LYS A 381 -25.84 1.64 18.68
N VAL A 382 -24.97 1.17 19.55
CA VAL A 382 -23.51 1.14 19.32
C VAL A 382 -22.99 -0.28 19.47
N VAL A 383 -22.10 -0.71 18.57
CA VAL A 383 -21.63 -2.10 18.49
C VAL A 383 -20.10 -2.18 18.57
N SER A 384 -19.59 -3.14 19.34
CA SER A 384 -18.14 -3.43 19.41
C SER A 384 -17.61 -4.00 18.10
N TYR A 385 -16.34 -3.73 17.78
CA TYR A 385 -15.66 -4.25 16.60
C TYR A 385 -15.68 -5.79 16.50
N GLU A 386 -15.82 -6.50 17.62
CA GLU A 386 -15.90 -7.97 17.66
C GLU A 386 -17.20 -8.52 17.07
N GLU A 387 -18.28 -7.76 17.17
CA GLU A 387 -19.60 -8.15 16.67
C GLU A 387 -19.97 -7.45 15.36
N MET A 388 -19.05 -6.63 14.83
CA MET A 388 -19.24 -5.84 13.62
C MET A 388 -19.80 -6.68 12.47
N ASP A 389 -19.23 -7.86 12.20
CA ASP A 389 -19.63 -8.73 11.08
C ASP A 389 -21.11 -9.14 11.12
N LYS A 390 -21.70 -9.26 12.32
CA LYS A 390 -23.13 -9.60 12.51
C LYS A 390 -24.04 -8.40 12.20
N HIS A 391 -23.54 -7.17 12.43
CA HIS A 391 -24.32 -5.93 12.35
C HIS A 391 -23.97 -5.05 11.15
N LEU A 392 -23.14 -5.53 10.20
CA LEU A 392 -22.73 -4.76 9.01
C LEU A 392 -23.92 -4.20 8.21
N LYS A 393 -24.97 -5.00 7.98
CA LYS A 393 -26.15 -4.55 7.26
C LYS A 393 -26.91 -3.47 8.01
N GLU A 394 -27.05 -3.63 9.33
CA GLU A 394 -27.74 -2.65 10.17
C GLU A 394 -26.97 -1.33 10.23
N TYR A 395 -25.64 -1.39 10.22
CA TYR A 395 -24.78 -0.22 10.11
C TYR A 395 -24.90 0.46 8.75
N GLU A 396 -24.92 -0.31 7.67
CA GLU A 396 -25.12 0.20 6.30
C GLU A 396 -26.49 0.87 6.12
N GLU A 397 -27.54 0.34 6.73
CA GLU A 397 -28.89 0.91 6.75
C GLU A 397 -29.02 2.13 7.69
N GLY A 398 -28.00 2.41 8.51
CA GLY A 398 -28.01 3.51 9.49
C GLY A 398 -28.81 3.22 10.76
N LYS A 399 -29.12 1.95 11.04
CA LYS A 399 -29.76 1.50 12.30
C LYS A 399 -28.76 1.43 13.46
N VAL A 400 -27.49 1.11 13.18
CA VAL A 400 -26.38 1.21 14.13
C VAL A 400 -25.74 2.59 13.98
N ASN A 401 -25.64 3.34 15.08
CA ASN A 401 -25.13 4.71 15.05
C ASN A 401 -23.62 4.76 14.84
N ALA A 402 -22.89 3.92 15.59
CA ALA A 402 -21.45 3.87 15.54
C ALA A 402 -20.89 2.47 15.85
N LEU A 403 -19.69 2.20 15.34
CA LEU A 403 -18.88 1.04 15.68
C LEU A 403 -17.72 1.47 16.58
N VAL A 404 -17.42 0.72 17.65
CA VAL A 404 -16.36 1.04 18.62
C VAL A 404 -15.24 0.01 18.54
N GLY A 405 -13.99 0.48 18.48
CA GLY A 405 -12.84 -0.40 18.62
C GLY A 405 -11.60 0.33 19.08
N ILE A 406 -10.44 -0.29 18.89
CA ILE A 406 -9.16 0.23 19.37
C ILE A 406 -8.44 0.93 18.21
N ALA A 407 -7.83 2.08 18.49
CA ALA A 407 -7.05 2.89 17.55
C ALA A 407 -5.71 2.24 17.15
N SER A 408 -5.74 1.02 16.59
CA SER A 408 -4.56 0.23 16.23
C SER A 408 -4.64 -0.24 14.79
N TYR A 409 -3.51 -0.25 14.07
CA TYR A 409 -3.43 -0.80 12.71
C TYR A 409 -3.78 -2.30 12.60
N ARG A 410 -3.82 -3.02 13.73
CA ARG A 410 -4.23 -4.42 13.81
C ARG A 410 -5.75 -4.59 13.97
N ASN A 411 -6.46 -3.55 14.40
CA ASN A 411 -7.89 -3.62 14.64
C ASN A 411 -8.67 -3.70 13.31
N PRO A 412 -9.67 -4.59 13.16
CA PRO A 412 -10.48 -4.70 11.94
C PRO A 412 -11.17 -3.40 11.49
N LEU A 413 -11.59 -2.53 12.43
CA LEU A 413 -12.19 -1.23 12.10
C LEU A 413 -11.19 -0.27 11.48
N ALA A 414 -9.92 -0.33 11.88
CA ALA A 414 -8.85 0.47 11.28
C ALA A 414 -8.26 -0.20 10.02
N ARG A 415 -8.41 -1.53 9.89
CA ARG A 415 -7.85 -2.35 8.82
C ARG A 415 -8.87 -3.35 8.25
N GLY A 416 -9.24 -3.15 6.99
CA GLY A 416 -10.08 -4.09 6.25
C GLY A 416 -11.56 -3.69 6.21
N PHE A 417 -11.97 -2.72 7.03
CA PHE A 417 -13.26 -2.07 6.89
C PHE A 417 -13.27 -1.10 5.70
N ASP A 418 -14.20 -1.31 4.76
CA ASP A 418 -14.33 -0.50 3.54
C ASP A 418 -15.80 -0.27 3.18
N MET A 419 -16.41 0.72 3.84
CA MET A 419 -17.78 1.19 3.57
C MET A 419 -17.79 2.70 3.31
N PRO A 420 -17.22 3.15 2.18
CA PRO A 420 -17.05 4.58 1.88
C PRO A 420 -18.37 5.34 1.73
N HIS A 421 -19.47 4.66 1.41
CA HIS A 421 -20.82 5.23 1.33
C HIS A 421 -21.51 5.38 2.70
N VAL A 422 -20.96 4.77 3.76
CA VAL A 422 -21.55 4.77 5.10
C VAL A 422 -20.73 5.60 6.08
N VAL A 423 -19.41 5.38 6.14
CA VAL A 423 -18.54 5.99 7.15
C VAL A 423 -18.43 7.49 6.95
N ARG A 424 -18.72 8.30 7.97
CA ARG A 424 -18.71 9.77 7.91
C ARG A 424 -17.59 10.37 8.75
N TYR A 425 -17.38 9.86 9.96
CA TYR A 425 -16.40 10.40 10.89
C TYR A 425 -15.68 9.34 11.72
N ALA A 426 -14.50 9.70 12.22
CA ALA A 426 -13.70 8.93 13.16
C ALA A 426 -13.53 9.76 14.45
N LEU A 427 -13.96 9.24 15.58
CA LEU A 427 -13.84 9.87 16.90
C LEU A 427 -12.83 9.10 17.75
N PHE A 428 -11.72 9.72 18.10
CA PHE A 428 -10.69 9.13 18.95
C PHE A 428 -10.91 9.55 20.39
N VAL A 429 -11.28 8.59 21.22
CA VAL A 429 -11.43 8.71 22.66
C VAL A 429 -10.06 8.52 23.29
N GLY A 430 -9.37 9.64 23.50
CA GLY A 430 -7.96 9.68 23.85
C GLY A 430 -7.06 9.70 22.62
N VAL A 431 -5.87 10.27 22.78
CA VAL A 431 -4.86 10.34 21.72
C VAL A 431 -4.38 8.92 21.42
N PRO A 432 -4.41 8.44 20.16
CA PRO A 432 -3.86 7.13 19.82
C PRO A 432 -2.40 7.01 20.22
N LYS A 433 -2.11 6.26 21.30
CA LYS A 433 -0.76 6.13 21.85
C LYS A 433 -0.47 4.72 22.32
N LEU A 434 0.81 4.37 22.26
CA LEU A 434 1.38 3.14 22.82
C LEU A 434 2.11 3.50 24.10
N LYS A 435 1.85 2.77 25.19
CA LYS A 435 2.53 2.89 26.47
C LYS A 435 3.44 1.69 26.67
N PHE A 436 4.74 1.93 26.87
CA PHE A 436 5.73 0.90 27.18
C PHE A 436 6.42 1.23 28.50
N THR A 437 6.26 0.35 29.49
CA THR A 437 7.04 0.43 30.74
C THR A 437 8.46 -0.04 30.46
N LEU A 438 9.43 0.82 30.71
CA LEU A 438 10.85 0.57 30.44
C LEU A 438 11.53 0.04 31.69
N LYS A 439 11.77 -1.25 31.68
CA LYS A 439 12.60 -1.91 32.68
C LYS A 439 14.08 -1.69 32.37
N VAL A 440 14.58 -0.51 32.74
CA VAL A 440 15.97 -0.11 32.48
C VAL A 440 16.98 -1.00 33.19
N GLU A 441 16.59 -1.64 34.29
CA GLU A 441 17.45 -2.56 35.05
C GLU A 441 17.59 -3.94 34.40
N GLU A 442 16.55 -4.39 33.72
CA GLU A 442 16.52 -5.75 33.17
C GLU A 442 17.03 -5.81 31.72
N HIS A 443 16.91 -4.73 30.95
CA HIS A 443 17.09 -4.78 29.49
C HIS A 443 17.91 -3.63 28.92
N ILE A 444 19.00 -3.98 28.22
CA ILE A 444 19.87 -3.01 27.52
C ILE A 444 19.12 -2.20 26.46
N SER A 445 18.19 -2.85 25.75
CA SER A 445 17.38 -2.20 24.72
C SER A 445 16.52 -1.07 25.30
N HIS A 446 16.01 -1.23 26.53
CA HIS A 446 15.22 -0.20 27.21
C HIS A 446 16.08 1.00 27.61
N ILE A 447 17.30 0.77 28.09
CA ILE A 447 18.28 1.84 28.36
C ILE A 447 18.55 2.63 27.07
N LEU A 448 18.80 1.93 25.96
CA LEU A 448 19.02 2.55 24.66
C LEU A 448 17.80 3.39 24.23
N TRP A 449 16.57 2.92 24.47
CA TRP A 449 15.35 3.69 24.15
C TRP A 449 15.22 4.95 25.00
N VAL A 450 15.54 4.91 26.29
CA VAL A 450 15.60 6.08 27.16
C VAL A 450 16.59 7.11 26.61
N LEU A 451 17.83 6.69 26.34
CA LEU A 451 18.88 7.59 25.82
C LEU A 451 18.50 8.21 24.48
N LEU A 452 17.92 7.42 23.56
CA LEU A 452 17.44 7.93 22.28
C LEU A 452 16.29 8.94 22.43
N ALA A 453 15.41 8.74 23.41
CA ALA A 453 14.32 9.67 23.72
C ALA A 453 14.81 10.96 24.38
N LEU A 454 15.88 10.89 25.18
CA LEU A 454 16.48 12.04 25.86
C LEU A 454 17.41 12.87 24.96
N ARG A 455 18.04 12.25 23.96
CA ARG A 455 18.99 12.93 23.06
C ARG A 455 18.46 14.25 22.49
N PRO A 456 17.23 14.35 21.93
CA PRO A 456 16.72 15.60 21.38
C PRO A 456 16.50 16.68 22.43
N LEU A 457 16.13 16.29 23.66
CA LEU A 457 15.97 17.22 24.79
C LEU A 457 17.32 17.82 25.16
N ILE A 458 18.32 16.97 25.39
CA ILE A 458 19.67 17.40 25.76
C ILE A 458 20.28 18.26 24.66
N ALA A 459 20.10 17.90 23.39
CA ALA A 459 20.67 18.67 22.29
C ALA A 459 20.06 20.08 22.14
N LYS A 460 18.82 20.30 22.62
CA LYS A 460 18.13 21.58 22.59
C LYS A 460 18.42 22.47 23.80
N ASP A 461 18.76 21.87 24.94
CA ASP A 461 19.11 22.57 26.17
C ASP A 461 20.61 22.90 26.18
N GLY A 462 20.97 24.19 26.18
CA GLY A 462 22.36 24.63 26.06
C GLY A 462 23.28 24.10 27.17
N GLU A 463 22.79 24.08 28.41
CA GLU A 463 23.55 23.65 29.59
C GLU A 463 23.75 22.13 29.59
N LEU A 464 22.67 21.38 29.35
CA LEU A 464 22.75 19.91 29.31
C LEU A 464 23.54 19.42 28.10
N LYS A 465 23.48 20.14 26.98
CA LYS A 465 24.23 19.81 25.75
C LYS A 465 25.72 19.76 26.00
N GLU A 466 26.29 20.80 26.60
CA GLU A 466 27.72 20.89 26.88
C GLU A 466 28.17 19.79 27.86
N LYS A 467 27.34 19.51 28.87
CA LYS A 467 27.66 18.58 29.95
C LYS A 467 27.50 17.09 29.57
N TYR A 468 26.48 16.75 28.77
CA TYR A 468 26.04 15.36 28.60
C TYR A 468 25.94 14.86 27.16
N LEU A 469 25.87 15.71 26.12
CA LEU A 469 25.58 15.23 24.76
C LEU A 469 26.65 14.25 24.22
N GLN A 470 27.93 14.54 24.43
CA GLN A 470 29.02 13.65 24.01
C GLN A 470 29.02 12.32 24.77
N LYS A 471 28.76 12.35 26.08
CA LYS A 471 28.65 11.14 26.90
C LYS A 471 27.48 10.27 26.44
N LEU A 472 26.33 10.90 26.19
CA LEU A 472 25.14 10.23 25.68
C LEU A 472 25.38 9.58 24.31
N ASP A 473 26.00 10.28 23.36
CA ASP A 473 26.30 9.71 22.04
C ASP A 473 27.25 8.51 22.13
N ARG A 474 28.24 8.55 23.02
CA ARG A 474 29.14 7.41 23.30
C ARG A 474 28.39 6.22 23.91
N TRP A 475 27.50 6.44 24.88
CA TRP A 475 26.68 5.38 25.46
C TRP A 475 25.78 4.74 24.39
N ILE A 476 25.11 5.55 23.56
CA ILE A 476 24.28 5.05 22.45
C ILE A 476 25.11 4.18 21.49
N GLU A 477 26.30 4.62 21.09
CA GLU A 477 27.14 3.83 20.17
C GLU A 477 27.59 2.51 20.79
N ARG A 478 28.02 2.51 22.06
CA ARG A 478 28.39 1.30 22.81
C ARG A 478 27.22 0.35 22.92
N LEU A 479 26.06 0.82 23.36
CA LEU A 479 24.87 -0.02 23.53
C LEU A 479 24.32 -0.57 22.21
N ARG A 480 24.43 0.17 21.09
CA ARG A 480 24.05 -0.34 19.76
C ARG A 480 24.81 -1.61 19.39
N LYS A 481 26.10 -1.71 19.74
CA LYS A 481 26.95 -2.89 19.49
C LYS A 481 26.49 -4.14 20.24
N TYR A 482 25.75 -3.98 21.34
CA TYR A 482 25.29 -5.09 22.18
C TYR A 482 23.77 -5.32 22.13
N SER A 483 23.00 -4.38 21.56
CA SER A 483 21.52 -4.38 21.54
C SER A 483 20.84 -5.57 20.87
N TYR A 484 21.59 -6.42 20.15
CA TYR A 484 21.10 -7.63 19.49
C TYR A 484 21.48 -8.93 20.23
N LEU A 485 22.26 -8.84 21.31
CA LEU A 485 22.65 -9.99 22.13
C LEU A 485 21.52 -10.35 23.11
N SER A 486 21.34 -11.64 23.38
CA SER A 486 20.42 -12.10 24.44
C SER A 486 21.05 -11.93 25.81
N GLU A 487 20.23 -11.69 26.84
CA GLU A 487 20.70 -11.57 28.23
C GLU A 487 21.40 -12.87 28.69
N GLU A 488 20.90 -14.05 28.29
CA GLU A 488 21.57 -15.34 28.55
C GLU A 488 23.01 -15.41 28.01
N PHE A 489 23.27 -14.78 26.85
CA PHE A 489 24.61 -14.74 26.26
C PHE A 489 25.54 -13.76 27.01
N ILE A 490 24.95 -12.70 27.57
CA ILE A 490 25.67 -11.71 28.37
C ILE A 490 26.05 -12.32 29.72
N GLU A 491 25.15 -13.05 30.38
CA GLU A 491 25.40 -13.70 31.67
C GLU A 491 26.49 -14.77 31.59
N GLN A 492 26.61 -15.48 30.47
CA GLN A 492 27.63 -16.50 30.25
C GLN A 492 29.04 -15.94 29.98
N ASN A 493 29.17 -14.61 29.80
CA ASN A 493 30.44 -13.96 29.49
C ASN A 493 30.76 -12.87 30.51
N GLU A 494 31.55 -13.23 31.53
CA GLU A 494 31.89 -12.37 32.67
C GLU A 494 32.45 -10.99 32.26
N ARG A 495 33.29 -10.95 31.21
CA ARG A 495 33.88 -9.70 30.72
C ARG A 495 32.87 -8.80 30.02
N LEU A 496 31.95 -9.37 29.24
CA LEU A 496 30.86 -8.61 28.60
C LEU A 496 29.87 -8.10 29.65
N LYS A 497 29.55 -8.94 30.64
CA LYS A 497 28.70 -8.58 31.78
C LYS A 497 29.25 -7.38 32.54
N GLU A 498 30.54 -7.39 32.89
CA GLU A 498 31.19 -6.26 33.58
C GLU A 498 31.15 -4.96 32.75
N ILE A 499 31.41 -5.05 31.44
CA ILE A 499 31.34 -3.89 30.53
C ILE A 499 29.92 -3.31 30.47
N ILE A 500 28.90 -4.17 30.40
CA ILE A 500 27.49 -3.77 30.31
C ILE A 500 27.03 -3.18 31.63
N GLU A 501 27.39 -3.79 32.77
CA GLU A 501 26.98 -3.33 34.10
C GLU A 501 27.59 -1.96 34.44
N ASN A 502 28.83 -1.72 34.02
CA ASN A 502 29.44 -0.39 34.11
C ASN A 502 28.66 0.66 33.32
N ILE A 503 28.21 0.32 32.10
CA ILE A 503 27.36 1.22 31.31
C ILE A 503 25.99 1.40 31.98
N ARG A 504 25.40 0.34 32.56
CA ARG A 504 24.13 0.45 33.30
C ARG A 504 24.24 1.44 34.44
N ASN A 505 25.28 1.33 35.26
CA ASN A 505 25.50 2.22 36.41
C ASN A 505 25.71 3.67 35.97
N GLU A 506 26.58 3.92 34.97
CA GLU A 506 26.81 5.27 34.43
C GLU A 506 25.51 5.90 33.88
N VAL A 507 24.71 5.10 33.18
CA VAL A 507 23.42 5.58 32.63
C VAL A 507 22.39 5.75 33.73
N ARG A 508 22.36 4.88 34.75
CA ARG A 508 21.44 4.98 35.90
C ARG A 508 21.63 6.30 36.63
N GLU A 509 22.86 6.64 37.00
CA GLU A 509 23.19 7.93 37.63
C GLU A 509 22.77 9.12 36.78
N PHE A 510 22.90 9.00 35.45
CA PHE A 510 22.48 10.03 34.52
C PHE A 510 20.96 10.19 34.46
N ILE A 511 20.20 9.09 34.36
CA ILE A 511 18.73 9.14 34.23
C ILE A 511 18.05 9.45 35.58
N GLU A 512 18.65 9.12 36.71
CA GLU A 512 18.12 9.46 38.04
C GLU A 512 18.45 10.90 38.47
N ASN A 513 19.26 11.62 37.68
CA ASN A 513 19.62 12.98 37.97
C ASN A 513 18.38 13.90 38.03
N PRO A 514 18.15 14.63 39.14
CA PRO A 514 16.97 15.50 39.30
C PRO A 514 16.81 16.54 38.18
N GLN A 515 17.92 17.12 37.68
CA GLN A 515 17.88 18.09 36.58
C GLN A 515 17.31 17.45 35.30
N ILE A 516 17.67 16.18 35.03
CA ILE A 516 17.16 15.43 33.86
C ILE A 516 15.68 15.08 34.05
N LEU A 517 15.30 14.60 35.24
CA LEU A 517 13.92 14.28 35.59
C LEU A 517 12.99 15.49 35.48
N GLU A 518 13.44 16.66 35.94
CA GLU A 518 12.72 17.92 35.82
C GLU A 518 12.51 18.30 34.36
N ARG A 519 13.57 18.26 33.54
CA ARG A 519 13.47 18.52 32.09
C ARG A 519 12.55 17.55 31.35
N ILE A 520 12.52 16.27 31.75
CA ILE A 520 11.56 15.30 31.21
C ILE A 520 10.12 15.73 31.55
N LYS A 521 9.88 16.17 32.79
CA LYS A 521 8.56 16.61 33.26
C LYS A 521 8.10 17.88 32.54
N GLU A 522 8.97 18.89 32.40
CA GLU A 522 8.69 20.17 31.73
C GLU A 522 8.47 20.01 30.21
N SER A 523 9.14 19.06 29.56
CA SER A 523 9.09 18.95 28.11
C SER A 523 7.72 18.52 27.60
N GLU A 524 7.12 19.32 26.72
CA GLU A 524 5.88 18.96 26.01
C GLU A 524 6.11 18.08 24.77
N GLU A 525 7.37 17.84 24.39
CA GLU A 525 7.72 17.13 23.14
C GLU A 525 8.22 15.70 23.37
N ILE A 526 8.74 15.40 24.55
CA ILE A 526 9.36 14.11 24.85
C ILE A 526 8.30 13.05 25.14
N THR A 527 8.51 11.89 24.54
CA THR A 527 7.69 10.69 24.70
C THR A 527 7.97 9.95 26.01
N LEU A 528 9.07 10.24 26.70
CA LEU A 528 9.47 9.62 27.96
C LEU A 528 8.76 10.29 29.15
N ARG A 529 8.34 9.47 30.11
CA ARG A 529 7.81 9.86 31.42
C ARG A 529 8.54 9.11 32.51
N TRP A 530 8.53 9.68 33.70
CA TRP A 530 9.02 9.06 34.91
C TRP A 530 7.99 9.25 36.03
N ASP A 531 7.66 8.15 36.71
CA ASP A 531 6.80 8.10 37.89
C ASP A 531 7.41 7.16 38.93
N GLU A 532 7.20 7.43 40.22
CA GLU A 532 7.78 6.62 41.31
C GLU A 532 7.25 5.19 41.34
N LYS A 533 6.01 4.95 40.89
CA LYS A 533 5.38 3.61 40.92
C LYS A 533 5.66 2.79 39.66
N GLU A 534 5.67 3.44 38.50
CA GLU A 534 5.82 2.76 37.20
C GLU A 534 7.24 2.90 36.59
N GLY A 535 8.11 3.70 37.20
CA GLY A 535 9.44 4.00 36.68
C GLY A 535 9.38 4.75 35.34
N TYR A 536 10.33 4.45 34.45
CA TYR A 536 10.36 5.05 33.12
C TYR A 536 9.29 4.46 32.22
N THR A 537 8.45 5.32 31.63
CA THR A 537 7.44 4.92 30.65
C THR A 537 7.62 5.68 29.36
N LEU A 538 7.65 4.97 28.23
CA LEU A 538 7.68 5.55 26.90
C LEU A 538 6.28 5.57 26.29
N ILE A 539 5.77 6.78 26.02
CA ILE A 539 4.49 7.04 25.38
C ILE A 539 4.73 7.55 23.97
N VAL A 540 4.42 6.73 22.98
CA VAL A 540 4.60 7.06 21.57
C VAL A 540 3.26 7.16 20.89
N ALA A 541 2.98 8.27 20.21
CA ALA A 541 1.78 8.39 19.39
C ALA A 541 1.78 7.33 18.27
N ASP A 542 0.67 6.59 18.12
CA ASP A 542 0.47 5.67 16.99
C ASP A 542 -0.08 6.44 15.79
N VAL A 543 0.83 7.09 15.08
CA VAL A 543 0.54 7.82 13.84
C VAL A 543 -0.06 6.90 12.77
N THR A 544 0.37 5.63 12.72
CA THR A 544 -0.15 4.69 11.72
C THR A 544 -1.59 4.31 12.04
N GLY A 545 -1.88 4.04 13.32
CA GLY A 545 -3.23 3.82 13.81
C GLY A 545 -4.15 5.00 13.49
N TYR A 546 -3.71 6.23 13.79
CA TYR A 546 -4.45 7.45 13.48
C TYR A 546 -4.77 7.60 11.99
N LEU A 547 -3.76 7.55 11.12
CA LEU A 547 -3.92 7.75 9.68
C LEU A 547 -4.80 6.65 9.05
N GLN A 548 -4.70 5.40 9.51
CA GLN A 548 -5.51 4.30 9.00
C GLN A 548 -6.98 4.41 9.41
N ALA A 549 -7.23 4.78 10.66
CA ALA A 549 -8.57 4.95 11.22
C ALA A 549 -9.27 6.19 10.63
N SER A 550 -8.63 7.36 10.70
CA SER A 550 -9.16 8.60 10.09
C SER A 550 -9.34 8.45 8.57
N GLY A 551 -8.43 7.75 7.89
CA GLY A 551 -8.53 7.45 6.47
C GLY A 551 -9.74 6.57 6.08
N ARG A 552 -10.42 5.90 7.03
CA ARG A 552 -11.67 5.19 6.72
C ARG A 552 -12.82 6.14 6.36
N THR A 553 -12.73 7.38 6.81
CA THR A 553 -13.73 8.42 6.59
C THR A 553 -13.60 9.12 5.24
N SER A 554 -12.51 8.87 4.49
CA SER A 554 -12.27 9.47 3.19
C SER A 554 -11.70 8.43 2.23
N ARG A 555 -12.44 8.09 1.17
CA ARG A 555 -12.01 7.12 0.16
C ARG A 555 -12.13 7.66 -1.25
N LEU A 556 -11.21 7.21 -2.08
CA LEU A 556 -11.23 7.48 -3.50
C LEU A 556 -12.37 6.68 -4.14
N TYR A 557 -13.23 7.37 -4.87
CA TYR A 557 -14.25 6.79 -5.74
C TYR A 557 -14.14 7.46 -7.11
N ALA A 558 -14.96 7.04 -8.07
CA ALA A 558 -14.86 7.62 -9.41
C ALA A 558 -15.12 9.12 -9.45
N GLY A 559 -16.00 9.64 -8.58
CA GLY A 559 -16.33 11.06 -8.48
C GLY A 559 -15.28 11.93 -7.81
N GLY A 560 -14.22 11.34 -7.23
CA GLY A 560 -13.20 12.08 -6.50
C GLY A 560 -12.82 11.41 -5.18
N LEU A 561 -12.41 12.21 -4.21
CA LEU A 561 -12.04 11.77 -2.87
C LEU A 561 -13.13 12.26 -1.91
N THR A 562 -13.84 11.34 -1.26
CA THR A 562 -14.93 11.71 -0.36
C THR A 562 -14.42 12.50 0.83
N ARG A 563 -15.13 13.56 1.22
CA ARG A 563 -14.86 14.29 2.45
C ARG A 563 -15.16 13.43 3.68
N GLY A 564 -14.37 13.61 4.73
CA GLY A 564 -14.53 12.95 6.02
C GLY A 564 -14.15 13.85 7.19
N PHE A 565 -14.45 13.42 8.40
CA PHE A 565 -14.14 14.15 9.63
C PHE A 565 -13.40 13.25 10.63
N SER A 566 -12.40 13.80 11.30
CA SER A 566 -11.65 13.12 12.36
C SER A 566 -11.61 14.04 13.57
N LEU A 567 -11.98 13.54 14.76
CA LEU A 567 -11.90 14.30 16.00
C LEU A 567 -11.10 13.53 17.04
N VAL A 568 -10.05 14.14 17.58
CA VAL A 568 -9.26 13.60 18.69
C VAL A 568 -9.63 14.29 19.99
N LEU A 569 -10.15 13.53 20.95
CA LEU A 569 -10.34 14.00 22.32
C LEU A 569 -9.00 13.87 23.04
N VAL A 570 -8.37 15.00 23.31
CA VAL A 570 -7.00 15.05 23.81
C VAL A 570 -7.01 14.76 25.30
N ASP A 571 -6.57 13.57 25.66
CA ASP A 571 -6.36 13.14 27.05
C ASP A 571 -4.90 13.29 27.50
N ASP A 572 -4.00 13.64 26.57
CA ASP A 572 -2.57 13.67 26.79
C ASP A 572 -1.87 14.66 25.85
N LYS A 573 -1.45 15.81 26.40
CA LYS A 573 -0.84 16.90 25.63
C LYS A 573 0.47 16.48 24.94
N LYS A 574 1.33 15.72 25.64
CA LYS A 574 2.63 15.28 25.09
C LYS A 574 2.43 14.30 23.93
N ALA A 575 1.54 13.32 24.11
CA ALA A 575 1.21 12.37 23.05
C ALA A 575 0.57 13.08 21.85
N PHE A 576 -0.31 14.05 22.08
CA PHE A 576 -0.96 14.81 21.00
C PHE A 576 0.05 15.66 20.21
N ASN A 577 0.95 16.37 20.89
CA ASN A 577 2.03 17.11 20.22
C ASN A 577 2.94 16.19 19.40
N ASN A 578 3.25 15.00 19.93
CA ASN A 578 4.00 13.98 19.19
C ASN A 578 3.24 13.51 17.93
N LEU A 579 1.92 13.30 18.05
CA LEU A 579 1.06 12.95 16.93
C LEU A 579 1.05 14.05 15.86
N ARG A 580 0.73 15.29 16.24
CA ARG A 580 0.69 16.48 15.35
C ARG A 580 1.99 16.64 14.56
N LYS A 581 3.14 16.48 15.23
CA LYS A 581 4.45 16.63 14.58
C LYS A 581 4.76 15.51 13.61
N LYS A 582 4.45 14.26 13.98
CA LYS A 582 4.78 13.09 13.15
C LYS A 582 3.81 12.84 12.00
N VAL A 583 2.54 13.27 12.08
CA VAL A 583 1.62 13.16 10.93
C VAL A 583 2.11 14.00 9.74
N LYS A 584 2.75 15.15 10.00
CA LYS A 584 3.31 16.02 8.95
C LYS A 584 4.38 15.32 8.11
N TRP A 585 5.12 14.36 8.67
CA TRP A 585 6.06 13.53 7.89
C TRP A 585 5.38 12.65 6.83
N PHE A 586 4.07 12.41 6.93
CA PHE A 586 3.31 11.64 5.95
C PHE A 586 2.57 12.53 4.95
N SER A 587 2.14 13.72 5.38
CA SER A 587 1.54 14.75 4.53
C SER A 587 1.60 16.07 5.27
N ASP A 588 2.30 17.05 4.69
CA ASP A 588 2.44 18.39 5.25
C ASP A 588 1.09 19.15 5.34
N GLU A 589 0.08 18.70 4.58
CA GLU A 589 -1.28 19.26 4.56
C GLU A 589 -2.11 18.88 5.78
N ILE A 590 -1.67 17.90 6.58
CA ILE A 590 -2.42 17.46 7.77
C ILE A 590 -2.21 18.46 8.91
N GLU A 591 -3.27 19.21 9.21
CA GLU A 591 -3.32 20.13 10.34
C GLU A 591 -4.50 19.80 11.25
N PHE A 592 -4.27 19.89 12.55
CA PHE A 592 -5.31 19.68 13.56
C PHE A 592 -5.88 21.03 13.96
N THR A 593 -7.15 21.25 13.64
CA THR A 593 -7.91 22.48 13.97
C THR A 593 -8.66 22.30 15.29
N PRO A 594 -8.69 23.29 16.19
CA PRO A 594 -9.56 23.24 17.37
C PRO A 594 -11.03 23.01 16.97
N LEU A 595 -11.75 22.14 17.69
CA LEU A 595 -13.12 21.79 17.34
C LEU A 595 -14.05 23.02 17.23
N GLY A 596 -13.84 24.02 18.09
CA GLY A 596 -14.62 25.27 18.08
C GLY A 596 -14.44 26.13 16.82
N GLU A 597 -13.36 25.94 16.07
CA GLU A 597 -13.10 26.65 14.82
C GLU A 597 -13.68 25.91 13.59
N VAL A 598 -14.20 24.69 13.78
CA VAL A 598 -14.75 23.87 12.71
C VAL A 598 -16.26 24.11 12.55
N GLU A 599 -16.69 24.54 11.37
CA GLU A 599 -18.11 24.66 11.01
C GLU A 599 -18.74 23.27 10.77
N LEU A 600 -19.05 22.53 11.84
CA LEU A 600 -19.51 21.14 11.80
C LEU A 600 -20.75 20.94 10.91
N LYS A 601 -21.73 21.84 10.99
CA LYS A 601 -22.98 21.71 10.22
C LYS A 601 -22.71 21.65 8.72
N ARG A 602 -21.96 22.62 8.20
CA ARG A 602 -21.56 22.66 6.79
C ARG A 602 -20.70 21.46 6.40
N LEU A 603 -19.74 21.08 7.24
CA LEU A 603 -18.88 19.92 6.98
C LEU A 603 -19.70 18.63 6.83
N PHE A 604 -20.65 18.37 7.72
CA PHE A 604 -21.48 17.16 7.66
C PHE A 604 -22.48 17.19 6.50
N GLU A 605 -22.97 18.36 6.08
CA GLU A 605 -23.75 18.51 4.85
C GLU A 605 -22.92 18.12 3.60
N GLU A 606 -21.65 18.54 3.52
CA GLU A 606 -20.75 18.15 2.44
C GLU A 606 -20.44 16.65 2.45
N ILE A 607 -20.16 16.09 3.63
CA ILE A 607 -19.94 14.64 3.80
C ILE A 607 -21.16 13.84 3.32
N GLU A 608 -22.37 14.26 3.68
CA GLU A 608 -23.61 13.57 3.28
C GLU A 608 -23.83 13.63 1.77
N ARG A 609 -23.60 14.79 1.13
CA ARG A 609 -23.66 14.93 -0.34
C ARG A 609 -22.70 13.95 -1.02
N ASP A 610 -21.47 13.83 -0.51
CA ASP A 610 -20.50 12.89 -1.03
C ASP A 610 -20.95 11.43 -0.87
N ARG A 611 -21.52 11.05 0.27
CA ARG A 611 -22.06 9.68 0.47
C ARG A 611 -23.18 9.37 -0.50
N GLN A 612 -24.09 10.32 -0.73
CA GLN A 612 -25.16 10.17 -1.72
C GLN A 612 -24.62 10.01 -3.14
N ASN A 613 -23.57 10.77 -3.50
CA ASN A 613 -22.89 10.63 -4.79
C ASN A 613 -22.24 9.26 -4.95
N VAL A 614 -21.60 8.73 -3.90
CA VAL A 614 -21.06 7.36 -3.90
C VAL A 614 -22.17 6.33 -4.10
N VAL A 615 -23.32 6.46 -3.41
CA VAL A 615 -24.46 5.54 -3.57
C VAL A 615 -25.02 5.58 -4.99
N LYS A 616 -25.29 6.78 -5.53
CA LYS A 616 -25.76 6.95 -6.92
C LYS A 616 -24.77 6.36 -7.92
N PHE A 617 -23.47 6.52 -7.67
CA PHE A 617 -22.42 5.91 -8.49
C PHE A 617 -22.44 4.37 -8.41
N LEU A 618 -22.57 3.79 -7.21
CA LEU A 618 -22.67 2.34 -7.02
C LEU A 618 -23.90 1.75 -7.72
N LYS A 619 -25.00 2.51 -7.82
CA LYS A 619 -26.21 2.16 -8.56
C LYS A 619 -26.11 2.39 -10.08
N GLY A 620 -25.07 3.08 -10.55
CA GLY A 620 -24.85 3.37 -11.97
C GLY A 620 -25.67 4.55 -12.53
N GLU A 621 -26.21 5.41 -11.67
CA GLU A 621 -27.13 6.51 -12.04
C GLU A 621 -26.40 7.78 -12.49
N ILE A 622 -25.10 7.92 -12.22
CA ILE A 622 -24.30 9.10 -12.61
C ILE A 622 -23.48 8.78 -13.88
N PRO A 623 -23.54 9.62 -14.94
CA PRO A 623 -22.67 9.50 -16.11
C PRO A 623 -21.20 9.43 -15.68
N LYS A 624 -20.55 8.34 -16.05
CA LYS A 624 -19.15 8.06 -15.71
C LYS A 624 -18.21 8.96 -16.52
N GLY A 625 -18.00 10.18 -16.03
CA GLY A 625 -17.09 11.16 -16.62
C GLY A 625 -16.39 12.02 -15.55
N ALA A 626 -16.19 11.45 -14.35
CA ALA A 626 -15.63 12.20 -13.24
C ALA A 626 -14.12 12.41 -13.35
N ASN A 627 -13.68 13.59 -12.91
CA ASN A 627 -12.30 14.04 -12.89
C ASN A 627 -11.35 12.97 -12.35
N GLU A 628 -10.50 12.42 -13.22
CA GLU A 628 -9.43 11.51 -12.80
C GLU A 628 -8.47 12.24 -11.86
N LEU A 629 -8.57 11.93 -10.56
CA LEU A 629 -7.69 12.50 -9.54
C LEU A 629 -6.24 12.01 -9.65
N ILE A 630 -6.02 10.85 -10.28
CA ILE A 630 -4.69 10.23 -10.37
C ILE A 630 -4.37 9.94 -11.82
N LYS A 631 -3.33 10.59 -12.32
CA LYS A 631 -2.76 10.33 -13.64
C LYS A 631 -1.34 9.79 -13.50
N PRO A 632 -0.96 8.74 -14.25
CA PRO A 632 0.43 8.31 -14.32
C PRO A 632 1.27 9.40 -15.01
N VAL A 633 2.32 9.88 -14.33
CA VAL A 633 3.28 10.86 -14.87
C VAL A 633 4.64 10.19 -14.98
N LEU A 634 5.36 10.47 -16.08
CA LEU A 634 6.76 10.09 -16.24
C LEU A 634 7.63 11.31 -15.97
N VAL A 635 8.50 11.24 -14.96
CA VAL A 635 9.53 12.23 -14.70
C VAL A 635 10.87 11.66 -15.15
N VAL A 636 11.55 12.34 -16.07
CA VAL A 636 12.88 11.96 -16.56
C VAL A 636 13.90 12.94 -15.99
N VAL A 637 14.97 12.43 -15.41
CA VAL A 637 16.06 13.22 -14.82
C VAL A 637 17.41 12.77 -15.36
N GLU A 638 18.41 13.64 -15.31
CA GLU A 638 19.71 13.38 -15.91
C GLU A 638 20.61 12.47 -15.06
N SER A 639 20.33 12.31 -13.77
CA SER A 639 21.20 11.55 -12.85
C SER A 639 20.42 10.61 -11.90
N PRO A 640 20.98 9.43 -11.56
CA PRO A 640 20.37 8.51 -10.61
C PRO A 640 20.15 9.10 -9.21
N ASN A 641 21.01 10.03 -8.78
CA ASN A 641 20.89 10.67 -7.47
C ASN A 641 19.66 11.59 -7.40
N LYS A 642 19.36 12.34 -8.47
CA LYS A 642 18.12 13.12 -8.54
C LYS A 642 16.89 12.20 -8.54
N ALA A 643 16.93 11.09 -9.27
CA ALA A 643 15.83 10.12 -9.28
C ALA A 643 15.55 9.58 -7.86
N ARG A 644 16.61 9.18 -7.14
CA ARG A 644 16.49 8.71 -5.74
C ARG A 644 15.95 9.79 -4.81
N THR A 645 16.44 11.01 -4.94
CA THR A 645 16.05 12.13 -4.08
C THR A 645 14.57 12.48 -4.29
N ILE A 646 14.14 12.64 -5.55
CA ILE A 646 12.75 12.90 -5.90
C ILE A 646 11.85 11.77 -5.41
N ALA A 647 12.21 10.51 -5.68
CA ALA A 647 11.38 9.39 -5.29
C ALA A 647 11.24 9.27 -3.76
N ASN A 648 12.31 9.55 -3.00
CA ASN A 648 12.29 9.52 -1.54
C ASN A 648 11.34 10.55 -0.92
N PHE A 649 11.04 11.68 -1.58
CA PHE A 649 9.99 12.62 -1.13
C PHE A 649 8.60 11.97 -1.13
N PHE A 650 8.33 11.08 -2.09
CA PHE A 650 7.08 10.34 -2.18
C PHE A 650 7.13 8.98 -1.44
N GLY A 651 8.22 8.74 -0.70
CA GLY A 651 8.44 7.55 0.10
C GLY A 651 9.39 6.51 -0.51
N LYS A 652 9.31 5.24 -0.09
CA LYS A 652 10.22 4.20 -0.58
C LYS A 652 9.91 3.87 -2.06
N PRO A 653 10.81 4.17 -3.02
CA PRO A 653 10.56 3.87 -4.43
C PRO A 653 10.40 2.38 -4.66
N LEU A 654 9.43 2.01 -5.49
CA LEU A 654 9.30 0.65 -6.00
C LEU A 654 10.00 0.56 -7.33
N ARG A 655 11.02 -0.30 -7.39
CA ARG A 655 11.85 -0.38 -8.59
C ARG A 655 11.23 -1.31 -9.61
N ARG A 656 11.36 -0.93 -10.87
CA ARG A 656 11.10 -1.76 -12.03
C ARG A 656 12.30 -1.68 -12.97
N ARG A 657 12.62 -2.78 -13.63
CA ARG A 657 13.71 -2.81 -14.61
C ARG A 657 13.10 -2.84 -16.01
N ILE A 658 13.36 -1.81 -16.82
CA ILE A 658 12.92 -1.72 -18.21
C ILE A 658 14.17 -1.78 -19.09
N GLY A 659 14.35 -2.88 -19.81
CA GLY A 659 15.62 -3.12 -20.50
C GLY A 659 16.76 -3.09 -19.48
N ASP A 660 17.76 -2.27 -19.71
CA ASP A 660 18.93 -2.13 -18.82
C ASP A 660 18.81 -0.96 -17.85
N ILE A 661 17.66 -0.28 -17.85
CA ILE A 661 17.40 0.90 -17.02
C ILE A 661 16.56 0.50 -15.82
N ASP A 662 17.04 0.86 -14.63
CA ASP A 662 16.24 0.84 -13.41
C ASP A 662 15.39 2.11 -13.33
N VAL A 663 14.07 1.92 -13.31
CA VAL A 663 13.09 2.99 -13.16
C VAL A 663 12.45 2.87 -11.77
N MET A 664 12.26 4.01 -11.10
CA MET A 664 11.71 4.11 -9.74
C MET A 664 10.26 4.58 -9.74
#